data_AF-A0A848GH18-F1
#
_entry.id   AF-A0A848GH18-F1
#
_cell.length_a   1.000
_cell.length_b   1.000
_cell.length_c   1.000
_cell.angle_alpha   90.00
_cell.angle_beta   90.00
_cell.angle_gamma   90.00
#
_symmetry.space_group_name_H-M   'P 1'
#
loop_
_entity.id
_entity.type
_entity.pdbx_description
1 polymer ?
#
loop_
_entity_poly.entity_id
_entity_poly.type
_entity_poly.pdbx_seq_one_letter_code
_entity_poly.pdbx_strand_id
1 'polypeptide(L)'
;MKKIVQLLLVLGLGVICSQAQAQQGKIKGQLTDQSTKEAMPAATVVLLHTKDSTVANTAITDNKGNFEITNIANGDYRLYISFLGYKAINKPVKITEETPSLTLGTLGMELKGVNLNAVEIKDEKPPIVVKKDTLEFNADAFKTRDNAVVEDLLKKLPGVTVDKDGAITAQGETVTKVYVDGKPFFGTDPKMATKNLPANIIDKVQIIDKKSDQAEFTKIDDGQTEKAINITIKKDKKKGLFGRASAGYGTDDRFSGAFNINRFRDNQQMSLIGGGNNINSTGYTIRDQMSFSPAGGGGGGGRGRGGRGGGGGMTISQGGGGGGGNSSPGITRNWNAGLNFSEDFNKKVQFSGSYFFNDTKNNLTQQTSRQTFAGNSTTFYNENSSSQTDNSNNRLDARVEYEIDSMHSIVFSPSYSLTNGNSFSSRDYQTLNNNKDTVNKGTTTNDGHGNNQNIGGSILFRKRFKTPGRTLSLNLSYNNSINDQQNYNKSSVYYFANDSLSTFNQSNQINTTSKNAGANLTYTEPLGHDKYLEANYGITNYKSDSKKYTYDFDESKGVYDQLNDSLSNAFTNNTVNQQAGLAFRTSKLKYDYSIGLNVLFNNLDNNTYSFRTKRDSLIHQSTVNFAPNASFNYTFAKNKRLRINYNGNTTQPTVQQLQPVPDNSNALYVQQGNPDLKPSFNNTLRINYNQFNNTTFRGMFASLRGSFGANKIINSTRLDTATGKTFSKPVNVNGYYSLSGMLHNSIPLSKTPGQNLNTGTSIGYSRDVNITQGVMNYKNTLQLSQSVNVSYMYKELFDAALGGSVNYNATSYTLPSTPNTQYFDYNFNADVNFNLPLGFMIGSDVTCTLNRGRTAGYNLTSTMWNANVSKYVFPKKQGMIKIQGFDLLRQYVSVSRDVSDNYIEDVRSNVLQQYFMISFTYFLNKFGGNNKGNNGERGMRMMMGPRGGQGGFRTQQF
;
A
#
# COMPACT_ATOMS: atom_id res chain seq x y z
N MET A 1 -9.12 -35.13 14.25
CA MET A 1 -9.35 -33.79 13.63
C MET A 1 -9.68 -33.83 12.13
N LYS A 2 -9.05 -34.66 11.28
CA LYS A 2 -9.39 -34.74 9.84
C LYS A 2 -10.86 -35.12 9.52
N LYS A 3 -11.47 -36.00 10.32
CA LYS A 3 -12.89 -36.39 10.15
C LYS A 3 -13.90 -35.31 10.57
N ILE A 4 -13.54 -34.41 11.48
CA ILE A 4 -14.43 -33.32 11.94
C ILE A 4 -14.46 -32.18 10.91
N VAL A 5 -13.35 -31.92 10.23
CA VAL A 5 -13.28 -30.93 9.14
C VAL A 5 -14.01 -31.41 7.88
N GLN A 6 -13.96 -32.71 7.57
CA GLN A 6 -14.77 -33.29 6.48
C GLN A 6 -16.28 -33.34 6.82
N LEU A 7 -16.64 -33.57 8.08
CA LEU A 7 -18.05 -33.52 8.53
C LEU A 7 -18.60 -32.07 8.50
N LEU A 8 -17.79 -31.07 8.87
CA LEU A 8 -18.16 -29.65 8.78
C LEU A 8 -18.23 -29.14 7.33
N LEU A 9 -17.42 -29.67 6.41
CA LEU A 9 -17.49 -29.31 4.99
C LEU A 9 -18.69 -29.95 4.27
N VAL A 10 -19.14 -31.14 4.69
CA VAL A 10 -20.32 -31.81 4.12
C VAL A 10 -21.62 -31.29 4.75
N LEU A 11 -21.64 -30.90 6.04
CA LEU A 11 -22.78 -30.19 6.64
C LEU A 11 -22.93 -28.75 6.15
N GLY A 12 -21.87 -28.11 5.64
CA GLY A 12 -21.92 -26.76 5.06
C GLY A 12 -22.50 -26.67 3.65
N LEU A 13 -22.63 -27.80 2.94
CA LEU A 13 -23.07 -27.85 1.53
C LEU A 13 -24.50 -28.42 1.34
N GLY A 14 -25.15 -28.89 2.40
CA GLY A 14 -26.47 -29.55 2.34
C GLY A 14 -27.70 -28.70 2.71
N VAL A 15 -27.57 -27.42 3.05
CA VAL A 15 -28.70 -26.60 3.56
C VAL A 15 -29.24 -25.58 2.55
N ILE A 16 -28.87 -25.69 1.27
CA ILE A 16 -29.43 -24.84 0.20
C ILE A 16 -30.21 -25.71 -0.78
N CYS A 17 -31.34 -26.25 -0.34
CA CYS A 17 -32.49 -26.66 -1.18
C CYS A 17 -33.52 -27.34 -0.29
N SER A 18 -34.35 -26.55 0.39
CA SER A 18 -35.70 -26.91 0.86
C SER A 18 -36.32 -25.68 1.54
N GLN A 19 -36.79 -24.70 0.76
CA GLN A 19 -37.86 -23.83 1.27
C GLN A 19 -39.18 -24.40 0.79
N ALA A 20 -39.83 -25.11 1.71
CA ALA A 20 -41.21 -25.51 1.62
C ALA A 20 -42.12 -24.27 1.51
N GLN A 21 -43.20 -24.40 0.76
CA GLN A 21 -44.25 -23.40 0.62
C GLN A 21 -44.94 -23.19 1.97
N ALA A 22 -44.49 -22.21 2.74
CA ALA A 22 -45.26 -21.67 3.85
C ALA A 22 -46.31 -20.69 3.29
N GLN A 23 -47.59 -20.90 3.61
CA GLN A 23 -48.64 -19.92 3.34
C GLN A 23 -48.32 -18.62 4.06
N GLN A 24 -47.97 -17.62 3.27
CA GLN A 24 -47.47 -16.33 3.72
C GLN A 24 -48.62 -15.35 3.93
N GLY A 25 -48.66 -14.72 5.11
CA GLY A 25 -49.71 -13.79 5.49
C GLY A 25 -49.78 -12.55 4.60
N LYS A 26 -50.98 -12.01 4.39
CA LYS A 26 -51.25 -10.82 3.58
C LYS A 26 -52.13 -9.82 4.31
N ILE A 27 -51.84 -8.52 4.17
CA ILE A 27 -52.69 -7.42 4.62
C ILE A 27 -53.03 -6.55 3.41
N LYS A 28 -54.31 -6.26 3.19
CA LYS A 28 -54.79 -5.37 2.12
C LYS A 28 -55.69 -4.26 2.68
N GLY A 29 -55.64 -3.08 2.07
CA GLY A 29 -56.54 -1.98 2.40
C GLY A 29 -56.48 -0.86 1.36
N GLN A 30 -57.37 0.11 1.50
CA GLN A 30 -57.39 1.33 0.68
C GLN A 30 -57.29 2.55 1.59
N LEU A 31 -56.55 3.57 1.19
CA LEU A 31 -56.35 4.81 1.94
C LEU A 31 -57.01 5.98 1.20
N THR A 32 -57.84 6.73 1.93
CA THR A 32 -58.54 7.91 1.42
C THR A 32 -58.42 9.09 2.37
N ASP A 33 -58.64 10.30 1.88
CA ASP A 33 -58.83 11.47 2.72
C ASP A 33 -60.15 11.31 3.50
N GLN A 34 -60.12 11.53 4.82
CA GLN A 34 -61.31 11.33 5.65
C GLN A 34 -62.46 12.29 5.30
N SER A 35 -62.13 13.50 4.84
CA SER A 35 -63.06 14.58 4.52
C SER A 35 -63.52 14.55 3.06
N THR A 36 -62.60 14.46 2.10
CA THR A 36 -62.94 14.52 0.66
C THR A 36 -63.26 13.15 0.06
N LYS A 37 -62.94 12.05 0.77
CA LYS A 37 -63.02 10.65 0.29
C LYS A 37 -62.15 10.36 -0.94
N GLU A 38 -61.29 11.27 -1.35
CA GLU A 38 -60.36 11.06 -2.46
C GLU A 38 -59.29 10.02 -2.10
N ALA A 39 -58.89 9.23 -3.09
CA ALA A 39 -57.82 8.24 -2.93
C ALA A 39 -56.48 8.93 -2.63
N MET A 40 -55.71 8.36 -1.71
CA MET A 40 -54.41 8.92 -1.30
C MET A 40 -53.26 8.07 -1.86
N PRO A 41 -52.71 8.43 -3.03
CA PRO A 41 -51.58 7.71 -3.62
C PRO A 41 -50.25 8.05 -2.94
N ALA A 42 -49.29 7.15 -3.04
CA ALA A 42 -47.93 7.32 -2.52
C ALA A 42 -47.79 7.50 -1.00
N ALA A 43 -48.77 7.06 -0.21
CA ALA A 43 -48.65 7.00 1.24
C ALA A 43 -47.81 5.81 1.68
N THR A 44 -46.97 6.03 2.70
CA THR A 44 -46.08 5.00 3.23
C THR A 44 -46.83 4.18 4.27
N VAL A 45 -46.93 2.88 4.04
CA VAL A 45 -47.55 1.90 4.95
C VAL A 45 -46.43 1.04 5.52
N VAL A 46 -46.26 1.05 6.84
CA VAL A 46 -45.22 0.30 7.54
C VAL A 46 -45.87 -0.66 8.52
N LEU A 47 -45.51 -1.94 8.44
CA LEU A 47 -45.89 -2.95 9.43
C LEU A 47 -44.76 -3.07 10.45
N LEU A 48 -45.06 -2.86 11.73
CA LEU A 48 -44.11 -2.89 12.83
C LEU A 48 -44.39 -4.08 13.74
N HIS A 49 -43.35 -4.72 14.29
CA HIS A 49 -43.52 -5.70 15.37
C HIS A 49 -44.03 -5.01 16.63
N THR A 50 -45.04 -5.58 17.29
CA THR A 50 -45.65 -4.96 18.49
C THR A 50 -44.67 -4.86 19.67
N LYS A 51 -43.71 -5.79 19.76
CA LYS A 51 -42.78 -5.91 20.90
C LYS A 51 -41.71 -4.81 20.95
N ASP A 52 -41.15 -4.41 19.81
CA ASP A 52 -39.99 -3.51 19.74
C ASP A 52 -40.11 -2.41 18.67
N SER A 53 -41.25 -2.33 17.99
CA SER A 53 -41.51 -1.37 16.90
C SER A 53 -40.48 -1.44 15.76
N THR A 54 -39.79 -2.57 15.60
CA THR A 54 -38.94 -2.82 14.43
C THR A 54 -39.80 -3.05 13.19
N VAL A 55 -39.28 -2.65 12.01
CA VAL A 55 -40.01 -2.76 10.74
C VAL A 55 -40.05 -4.22 10.29
N ALA A 56 -41.26 -4.79 10.26
CA ALA A 56 -41.53 -6.11 9.72
C ALA A 56 -41.63 -6.10 8.19
N ASN A 57 -42.38 -5.13 7.63
CA ASN A 57 -42.50 -4.96 6.18
C ASN A 57 -43.02 -3.55 5.82
N THR A 58 -42.96 -3.16 4.54
CA THR A 58 -43.41 -1.85 4.05
C THR A 58 -44.13 -1.97 2.70
N ALA A 59 -45.14 -1.14 2.48
CA ALA A 59 -45.80 -0.94 1.20
C ALA A 59 -46.05 0.55 0.95
N ILE A 60 -46.39 0.89 -0.30
CA ILE A 60 -46.79 2.23 -0.71
C ILE A 60 -48.17 2.12 -1.37
N THR A 61 -49.06 3.08 -1.13
CA THR A 61 -50.38 3.10 -1.78
C THR A 61 -50.28 3.44 -3.27
N ASP A 62 -51.07 2.75 -4.11
CA ASP A 62 -51.16 2.99 -5.55
C ASP A 62 -51.98 4.25 -5.89
N ASN A 63 -52.13 4.53 -7.19
CA ASN A 63 -52.90 5.69 -7.69
C ASN A 63 -54.39 5.70 -7.28
N LYS A 64 -54.91 4.57 -6.81
CA LYS A 64 -56.29 4.42 -6.29
C LYS A 64 -56.31 4.31 -4.76
N GLY A 65 -55.19 4.54 -4.08
CA GLY A 65 -55.03 4.48 -2.63
C GLY A 65 -54.88 3.06 -2.07
N ASN A 66 -54.81 2.01 -2.90
CA ASN A 66 -54.73 0.63 -2.42
C ASN A 66 -53.31 0.28 -1.99
N PHE A 67 -53.17 -0.48 -0.90
CA PHE A 67 -51.92 -1.08 -0.47
C PHE A 67 -52.09 -2.57 -0.19
N GLU A 68 -51.03 -3.33 -0.44
CA GLU A 68 -50.94 -4.75 -0.11
C GLU A 68 -49.54 -5.05 0.46
N ILE A 69 -49.50 -5.65 1.65
CA ILE A 69 -48.29 -6.20 2.26
C ILE A 69 -48.41 -7.71 2.22
N THR A 70 -47.46 -8.37 1.55
CA THR A 70 -47.40 -9.84 1.45
C THR A 70 -46.23 -10.39 2.30
N ASN A 71 -46.15 -11.70 2.43
CA ASN A 71 -45.02 -12.39 3.06
C ASN A 71 -44.87 -12.09 4.56
N ILE A 72 -46.00 -11.94 5.26
CA ILE A 72 -46.05 -11.66 6.70
C ILE A 72 -46.07 -12.98 7.47
N ALA A 73 -45.17 -13.14 8.44
CA ALA A 73 -45.19 -14.29 9.36
C ALA A 73 -46.32 -14.14 10.39
N ASN A 74 -46.78 -15.25 10.98
CA ASN A 74 -47.77 -15.20 12.06
C ASN A 74 -47.25 -14.39 13.25
N GLY A 75 -48.09 -13.52 13.81
CA GLY A 75 -47.72 -12.65 14.92
C GLY A 75 -48.60 -11.42 15.09
N ASP A 76 -48.32 -10.70 16.17
CA ASP A 76 -48.97 -9.43 16.50
C ASP A 76 -48.15 -8.25 15.98
N TYR A 77 -48.77 -7.41 15.16
CA TYR A 77 -48.16 -6.27 14.50
C TYR A 77 -48.92 -4.99 14.75
N ARG A 78 -48.28 -3.88 14.37
CA ARG A 78 -48.83 -2.55 14.37
C ARG A 78 -48.65 -1.93 13.00
N LEU A 79 -49.74 -1.62 12.32
CA LEU A 79 -49.76 -0.96 11.03
C LEU A 79 -49.68 0.55 11.24
N TYR A 80 -48.61 1.16 10.74
CA TYR A 80 -48.35 2.59 10.79
C TYR A 80 -48.39 3.17 9.38
N ILE A 81 -49.36 4.06 9.11
CA ILE A 81 -49.53 4.69 7.79
C ILE A 81 -49.28 6.19 7.92
N SER A 82 -48.40 6.72 7.08
CA SER A 82 -48.07 8.15 7.04
C SER A 82 -48.16 8.73 5.65
N PHE A 83 -48.77 9.90 5.53
CA PHE A 83 -48.84 10.72 4.34
C PHE A 83 -48.59 12.18 4.69
N LEU A 84 -47.91 12.91 3.80
CA LEU A 84 -47.46 14.28 4.07
C LEU A 84 -48.67 15.20 4.28
N GLY A 85 -48.69 15.94 5.39
CA GLY A 85 -49.78 16.85 5.72
C GLY A 85 -50.96 16.19 6.46
N TYR A 86 -50.87 14.91 6.82
CA TYR A 86 -51.93 14.17 7.51
C TYR A 86 -51.46 13.57 8.84
N LYS A 87 -52.40 13.30 9.76
CA LYS A 87 -52.12 12.57 11.00
C LYS A 87 -51.91 11.10 10.67
N ALA A 88 -50.81 10.53 11.16
CA ALA A 88 -50.50 9.12 10.89
C ALA A 88 -51.53 8.19 11.53
N ILE A 89 -51.93 7.13 10.81
CA ILE A 89 -52.78 6.07 11.34
C ILE A 89 -51.90 5.04 12.02
N ASN A 90 -52.28 4.62 13.22
CA ASN A 90 -51.58 3.59 13.98
C ASN A 90 -52.59 2.55 14.47
N LYS A 91 -52.61 1.36 13.87
CA LYS A 91 -53.63 0.32 14.11
C LYS A 91 -52.99 -1.03 14.43
N PRO A 92 -53.36 -1.70 15.55
CA PRO A 92 -52.89 -3.05 15.82
C PRO A 92 -53.52 -4.04 14.83
N VAL A 93 -52.74 -5.00 14.33
CA VAL A 93 -53.17 -6.03 13.37
C VAL A 93 -52.51 -7.36 13.74
N LYS A 94 -53.24 -8.47 13.57
CA LYS A 94 -52.77 -9.82 13.92
C LYS A 94 -52.89 -10.73 12.71
N ILE A 95 -51.86 -11.53 12.46
CA ILE A 95 -51.87 -12.57 11.42
C ILE A 95 -51.73 -13.93 12.11
N THR A 96 -52.68 -14.82 11.85
CA THR A 96 -52.67 -16.21 12.36
C THR A 96 -52.82 -17.19 11.19
N GLU A 97 -52.50 -18.46 11.42
CA GLU A 97 -52.73 -19.54 10.46
C GLU A 97 -54.20 -19.66 10.02
N GLU A 98 -55.15 -19.33 10.90
CA GLU A 98 -56.60 -19.32 10.62
C GLU A 98 -57.05 -18.07 9.84
N THR A 99 -56.27 -16.98 9.88
CA THR A 99 -56.56 -15.72 9.19
C THR A 99 -55.32 -15.20 8.43
N PRO A 100 -54.85 -15.94 7.39
CA PRO A 100 -53.64 -15.60 6.67
C PRO A 100 -53.82 -14.39 5.74
N SER A 101 -55.04 -13.90 5.53
CA SER A 101 -55.31 -12.68 4.75
C SER A 101 -56.24 -11.75 5.51
N LEU A 102 -55.74 -10.59 5.92
CA LEU A 102 -56.49 -9.55 6.63
C LEU A 102 -56.81 -8.38 5.71
N THR A 103 -58.09 -8.13 5.45
CA THR A 103 -58.57 -7.00 4.65
C THR A 103 -59.10 -5.90 5.58
N LEU A 104 -58.46 -4.73 5.55
CA LEU A 104 -58.74 -3.60 6.46
C LEU A 104 -59.80 -2.62 5.94
N GLY A 105 -60.31 -2.83 4.72
CA GLY A 105 -61.25 -1.93 4.06
C GLY A 105 -60.62 -0.57 3.74
N THR A 106 -61.46 0.47 3.67
CA THR A 106 -61.04 1.86 3.41
C THR A 106 -60.71 2.57 4.72
N LEU A 107 -59.51 3.13 4.81
CA LEU A 107 -58.98 3.88 5.95
C LEU A 107 -58.91 5.37 5.59
N GLY A 108 -59.63 6.21 6.34
CA GLY A 108 -59.59 7.67 6.17
C GLY A 108 -58.45 8.32 6.96
N MET A 109 -57.65 9.18 6.35
CA MET A 109 -56.65 10.00 7.06
C MET A 109 -57.17 11.41 7.33
N GLU A 110 -56.94 11.92 8.54
CA GLU A 110 -57.25 13.31 8.91
C GLU A 110 -56.12 14.27 8.52
N LEU A 111 -56.46 15.40 7.91
CA LEU A 111 -55.53 16.50 7.63
C LEU A 111 -54.90 17.02 8.94
N LYS A 112 -53.59 17.14 8.95
CA LYS A 112 -52.78 17.69 10.05
C LYS A 112 -52.54 19.17 9.73
N GLY A 113 -53.33 20.07 10.33
CA GLY A 113 -53.08 21.50 10.22
C GLY A 113 -51.64 21.83 10.63
N VAL A 114 -50.87 22.45 9.73
CA VAL A 114 -49.42 22.65 9.92
C VAL A 114 -49.14 24.08 10.36
N ASN A 115 -48.52 24.23 11.54
CA ASN A 115 -47.64 25.36 11.83
C ASN A 115 -46.22 24.95 11.41
N LEU A 116 -45.70 25.55 10.35
CA LEU A 116 -44.36 25.26 9.82
C LEU A 116 -43.32 26.13 10.55
N ASN A 117 -42.51 25.52 11.42
CA ASN A 117 -41.17 26.05 11.65
C ASN A 117 -40.36 25.76 10.38
N ALA A 118 -39.86 26.82 9.75
CA ALA A 118 -39.12 26.79 8.50
C ALA A 118 -37.98 25.75 8.56
N VAL A 119 -38.08 24.72 7.71
CA VAL A 119 -36.95 23.84 7.39
C VAL A 119 -36.14 24.56 6.34
N GLU A 120 -35.02 25.13 6.75
CA GLU A 120 -33.98 25.61 5.85
C GLU A 120 -33.44 24.41 5.06
N ILE A 121 -33.88 24.26 3.79
CA ILE A 121 -33.30 23.26 2.88
C ILE A 121 -31.88 23.72 2.56
N LYS A 122 -30.91 23.30 3.38
CA LYS A 122 -29.51 23.28 2.97
C LYS A 122 -29.36 22.15 1.97
N ASP A 123 -28.87 22.50 0.79
CA ASP A 123 -28.56 21.60 -0.31
C ASP A 123 -27.45 20.60 0.13
N GLU A 124 -27.82 19.56 0.88
CA GLU A 124 -26.88 18.58 1.42
C GLU A 124 -26.45 17.62 0.30
N LYS A 125 -25.31 17.94 -0.32
CA LYS A 125 -24.57 16.99 -1.18
C LYS A 125 -24.40 15.66 -0.41
N PRO A 126 -24.77 14.50 -0.98
CA PRO A 126 -24.65 13.24 -0.29
C PRO A 126 -23.20 12.99 0.15
N PRO A 127 -22.96 12.47 1.37
CA PRO A 127 -21.62 12.30 1.91
C PRO A 127 -20.78 11.31 1.09
N ILE A 128 -21.41 10.29 0.50
CA ILE A 128 -20.75 9.27 -0.32
C ILE A 128 -21.60 8.97 -1.56
N VAL A 129 -20.96 8.94 -2.72
CA VAL A 129 -21.54 8.55 -4.01
C VAL A 129 -20.76 7.38 -4.59
N VAL A 130 -21.45 6.29 -4.91
CA VAL A 130 -20.83 5.11 -5.53
C VAL A 130 -21.09 5.10 -7.03
N LYS A 131 -20.00 5.22 -7.77
CA LYS A 131 -19.93 5.03 -9.23
C LYS A 131 -19.37 3.64 -9.51
N LYS A 132 -19.40 3.22 -10.78
CA LYS A 132 -18.99 1.88 -11.20
C LYS A 132 -17.59 1.49 -10.70
N ASP A 133 -16.59 2.34 -10.94
CA ASP A 133 -15.19 2.09 -10.59
C ASP A 133 -14.65 3.15 -9.61
N THR A 134 -15.52 3.85 -8.88
CA THR A 134 -15.13 4.97 -8.01
C THR A 134 -16.05 5.13 -6.81
N LEU A 135 -15.47 5.20 -5.61
CA LEU A 135 -16.13 5.72 -4.42
C LEU A 135 -15.79 7.20 -4.25
N GLU A 136 -16.79 8.06 -4.34
CA GLU A 136 -16.63 9.51 -4.20
C GLU A 136 -17.13 9.95 -2.83
N PHE A 137 -16.26 10.57 -2.04
CA PHE A 137 -16.54 11.10 -0.71
C PHE A 137 -16.59 12.62 -0.81
N ASN A 138 -17.70 13.22 -0.38
CA ASN A 138 -17.81 14.66 -0.22
C ASN A 138 -16.97 15.10 0.99
N ALA A 139 -15.91 15.88 0.77
CA ALA A 139 -14.98 16.25 1.84
C ALA A 139 -15.66 17.10 2.92
N ASP A 140 -16.63 17.95 2.56
CA ASP A 140 -17.35 18.81 3.52
C ASP A 140 -18.23 18.01 4.50
N ALA A 141 -18.62 16.78 4.13
CA ALA A 141 -19.34 15.90 5.03
C ALA A 141 -18.43 15.28 6.12
N PHE A 142 -17.13 15.15 5.86
CA PHE A 142 -16.15 14.59 6.78
C PHE A 142 -15.31 15.70 7.40
N LYS A 143 -15.91 16.42 8.36
CA LYS A 143 -15.24 17.55 9.03
C LYS A 143 -13.87 17.16 9.59
N THR A 144 -12.86 17.95 9.26
CA THR A 144 -11.51 17.85 9.81
C THR A 144 -11.23 19.04 10.73
N ARG A 145 -10.11 19.00 11.45
CA ARG A 145 -9.67 20.13 12.29
C ARG A 145 -9.26 21.30 11.39
N ASP A 146 -9.28 22.50 11.94
CA ASP A 146 -8.75 23.68 11.24
C ASP A 146 -7.30 23.42 10.80
N ASN A 147 -6.97 23.78 9.56
CA ASN A 147 -5.64 23.58 8.96
C ASN A 147 -5.14 22.11 8.93
N ALA A 148 -6.04 21.12 9.03
CA ALA A 148 -5.72 19.71 8.80
C ALA A 148 -5.23 19.45 7.37
N VAL A 149 -4.46 18.39 7.18
CA VAL A 149 -3.98 17.96 5.86
C VAL A 149 -4.90 16.88 5.27
N VAL A 150 -4.75 16.59 3.98
CA VAL A 150 -5.54 15.54 3.31
C VAL A 150 -5.39 14.19 4.00
N GLU A 151 -4.22 13.86 4.54
CA GLU A 151 -4.02 12.64 5.34
C GLU A 151 -5.05 12.49 6.48
N ASP A 152 -5.33 13.58 7.20
CA ASP A 152 -6.29 13.58 8.30
C ASP A 152 -7.74 13.42 7.81
N LEU A 153 -8.04 13.92 6.61
CA LEU A 153 -9.31 13.68 5.94
C LEU A 153 -9.45 12.20 5.55
N LEU A 154 -8.39 11.61 4.98
CA LEU A 154 -8.38 10.22 4.55
C LEU A 154 -8.60 9.24 5.71
N LYS A 155 -8.01 9.51 6.89
CA LYS A 155 -8.24 8.71 8.11
C LYS A 155 -9.72 8.63 8.52
N LYS A 156 -10.54 9.60 8.11
CA LYS A 156 -11.98 9.66 8.43
C LYS A 156 -12.86 8.97 7.39
N LEU A 157 -12.31 8.65 6.21
CA LEU A 157 -13.09 8.05 5.14
C LEU A 157 -13.33 6.56 5.42
N PRO A 158 -14.59 6.08 5.34
CA PRO A 158 -14.89 4.65 5.44
C PRO A 158 -14.10 3.82 4.43
N GLY A 159 -13.49 2.73 4.90
CA GLY A 159 -12.68 1.84 4.08
C GLY A 159 -11.32 2.39 3.67
N VAL A 160 -10.89 3.54 4.21
CA VAL A 160 -9.53 4.07 4.08
C VAL A 160 -8.83 3.98 5.42
N THR A 161 -7.59 3.53 5.39
CA THR A 161 -6.70 3.45 6.54
C THR A 161 -5.40 4.12 6.15
N VAL A 162 -4.83 4.87 7.08
CA VAL A 162 -3.52 5.50 6.92
C VAL A 162 -2.67 5.02 8.07
N ASP A 163 -1.54 4.38 7.77
CA ASP A 163 -0.60 3.95 8.80
C ASP A 163 0.19 5.13 9.38
N LYS A 164 0.99 4.87 10.42
CA LYS A 164 1.79 5.90 11.09
C LYS A 164 2.82 6.55 10.18
N ASP A 165 3.28 5.83 9.16
CA ASP A 165 4.27 6.32 8.23
C ASP A 165 3.62 7.16 7.12
N GLY A 166 2.28 7.16 7.02
CA GLY A 166 1.48 7.86 6.02
C GLY A 166 1.11 6.99 4.80
N ALA A 167 1.39 5.68 4.82
CA ALA A 167 1.00 4.80 3.72
C ALA A 167 -0.51 4.58 3.77
N ILE A 168 -1.14 4.70 2.61
CA ILE A 168 -2.60 4.72 2.50
C ILE A 168 -3.06 3.39 1.94
N THR A 169 -3.98 2.74 2.64
CA THR A 169 -4.68 1.54 2.20
C THR A 169 -6.16 1.84 2.04
N ALA A 170 -6.68 1.62 0.84
CA ALA A 170 -8.07 1.86 0.49
C ALA A 170 -8.71 0.54 0.07
N GLN A 171 -9.78 0.14 0.75
CA GLN A 171 -10.45 -1.15 0.58
C GLN A 171 -9.46 -2.32 0.66
N GLY A 172 -8.51 -2.27 1.60
CA GLY A 172 -7.54 -3.34 1.80
C GLY A 172 -6.37 -3.40 0.81
N GLU A 173 -6.37 -2.58 -0.25
CA GLU A 173 -5.27 -2.50 -1.21
C GLU A 173 -4.47 -1.20 -0.99
N THR A 174 -3.14 -1.25 -1.15
CA THR A 174 -2.30 -0.07 -1.02
C THR A 174 -2.55 0.89 -2.18
N VAL A 175 -2.76 2.16 -1.85
CA VAL A 175 -2.86 3.25 -2.84
C VAL A 175 -1.47 3.51 -3.40
N THR A 176 -1.33 3.45 -4.73
CA THR A 176 -0.03 3.63 -5.41
C THR A 176 0.17 5.03 -5.98
N LYS A 177 -0.92 5.75 -6.28
CA LYS A 177 -0.87 7.08 -6.91
C LYS A 177 -1.93 8.02 -6.35
N VAL A 178 -1.58 9.31 -6.29
CA VAL A 178 -2.49 10.39 -5.93
C VAL A 178 -2.55 11.40 -7.08
N TYR A 179 -3.77 11.75 -7.46
CA TYR A 179 -4.08 12.74 -8.49
C TYR A 179 -4.73 13.97 -7.84
N VAL A 180 -4.47 15.15 -8.39
CA VAL A 180 -5.13 16.40 -8.03
C VAL A 180 -5.83 16.94 -9.27
N ASP A 181 -7.17 16.99 -9.24
CA ASP A 181 -8.01 17.30 -10.40
C ASP A 181 -7.70 16.41 -11.63
N GLY A 182 -7.41 15.13 -11.41
CA GLY A 182 -7.09 14.16 -12.46
C GLY A 182 -5.64 14.19 -12.95
N LYS A 183 -4.82 15.13 -12.46
CA LYS A 183 -3.40 15.26 -12.83
C LYS A 183 -2.50 14.57 -11.81
N PRO A 184 -1.45 13.83 -12.23
CA PRO A 184 -0.48 13.27 -11.29
C PRO A 184 0.12 14.38 -10.41
N PHE A 185 0.22 14.14 -9.10
CA PHE A 185 0.78 15.10 -8.15
C PHE A 185 1.92 14.45 -7.37
N PHE A 186 3.18 14.85 -7.66
CA PHE A 186 4.40 14.17 -7.20
C PHE A 186 4.52 12.69 -7.64
N GLY A 187 4.13 12.40 -8.90
CA GLY A 187 4.40 11.12 -9.54
C GLY A 187 3.77 9.90 -8.84
N THR A 188 4.62 9.02 -8.30
CA THR A 188 4.25 7.74 -7.67
C THR A 188 4.28 7.76 -6.14
N ASP A 189 4.34 8.95 -5.51
CA ASP A 189 4.40 9.07 -4.04
C ASP A 189 3.12 9.67 -3.42
N PRO A 190 2.18 8.81 -2.95
CA PRO A 190 0.97 9.24 -2.25
C PRO A 190 1.20 10.05 -0.97
N LYS A 191 2.30 9.80 -0.24
CA LYS A 191 2.58 10.50 1.03
C LYS A 191 2.85 11.98 0.78
N MET A 192 3.55 12.28 -0.31
CA MET A 192 3.93 13.64 -0.69
C MET A 192 2.71 14.49 -1.05
N ALA A 193 1.71 13.90 -1.71
CA ALA A 193 0.47 14.59 -1.99
C ALA A 193 -0.37 14.83 -0.72
N THR A 194 -0.54 13.79 0.11
CA THR A 194 -1.53 13.80 1.19
C THR A 194 -1.06 14.50 2.47
N LYS A 195 0.26 14.56 2.73
CA LYS A 195 0.84 15.32 3.84
C LYS A 195 0.97 16.82 3.55
N ASN A 196 0.90 17.24 2.28
CA ASN A 196 1.21 18.62 1.87
C ASN A 196 0.04 19.39 1.25
N LEU A 197 -1.15 18.80 1.16
CA LEU A 197 -2.36 19.51 0.73
C LEU A 197 -3.27 19.76 1.94
N PRO A 198 -3.78 20.99 2.14
CA PRO A 198 -4.79 21.28 3.16
C PRO A 198 -6.11 20.54 2.89
N ALA A 199 -6.80 20.07 3.92
CA ALA A 199 -8.10 19.40 3.78
C ALA A 199 -9.23 20.37 3.39
N ASN A 200 -9.15 21.63 3.81
CA ASN A 200 -10.22 22.62 3.62
C ASN A 200 -10.43 23.08 2.15
N ILE A 201 -9.44 22.86 1.28
CA ILE A 201 -9.55 23.18 -0.16
C ILE A 201 -10.13 22.02 -0.99
N ILE A 202 -10.34 20.84 -0.38
CA ILE A 202 -10.84 19.66 -1.07
C ILE A 202 -12.36 19.73 -1.18
N ASP A 203 -12.92 19.57 -2.38
CA ASP A 203 -14.37 19.40 -2.59
C ASP A 203 -14.75 17.94 -2.38
N LYS A 204 -13.95 17.02 -2.94
CA LYS A 204 -14.19 15.58 -2.85
C LYS A 204 -12.94 14.75 -3.02
N VAL A 205 -12.98 13.56 -2.42
CA VAL A 205 -11.95 12.51 -2.54
C VAL A 205 -12.56 11.32 -3.28
N GLN A 206 -11.88 10.83 -4.30
CA GLN A 206 -12.31 9.69 -5.11
C GLN A 206 -11.33 8.55 -4.93
N ILE A 207 -11.78 7.41 -4.42
CA ILE A 207 -11.02 6.16 -4.46
C ILE A 207 -11.35 5.46 -5.76
N ILE A 208 -10.37 5.32 -6.63
CA ILE A 208 -10.52 4.85 -8.01
C ILE A 208 -9.80 3.52 -8.17
N ASP A 209 -10.48 2.55 -8.79
CA ASP A 209 -9.84 1.40 -9.42
C ASP A 209 -9.31 1.84 -10.79
N LYS A 210 -8.12 2.45 -10.81
CA LYS A 210 -7.57 3.02 -12.05
C LYS A 210 -7.08 1.88 -12.94
N LYS A 211 -7.69 1.77 -14.11
CA LYS A 211 -7.24 0.88 -15.19
C LYS A 211 -5.94 1.41 -15.80
N SER A 212 -5.22 0.57 -16.54
CA SER A 212 -4.05 1.02 -17.29
C SER A 212 -4.41 2.14 -18.29
N ASP A 213 -3.44 2.98 -18.65
CA ASP A 213 -3.62 4.05 -19.65
C ASP A 213 -4.07 3.49 -21.02
N GLN A 214 -3.75 2.23 -21.30
CA GLN A 214 -4.23 1.49 -22.47
C GLN A 214 -5.71 1.10 -22.29
N ALA A 215 -6.08 0.49 -21.17
CA ALA A 215 -7.45 0.08 -20.88
C ALA A 215 -8.43 1.26 -20.73
N GLU A 216 -7.98 2.40 -20.19
CA GLU A 216 -8.75 3.66 -20.14
C GLU A 216 -9.01 4.19 -21.56
N PHE A 217 -8.03 4.03 -22.47
CA PHE A 217 -8.16 4.41 -23.86
C PHE A 217 -8.99 3.42 -24.69
N THR A 218 -8.81 2.10 -24.54
CA THR A 218 -9.59 1.11 -25.31
C THR A 218 -11.00 0.91 -24.75
N LYS A 219 -11.23 1.31 -23.49
CA LYS A 219 -12.41 0.97 -22.67
C LYS A 219 -12.54 -0.54 -22.40
N ILE A 220 -11.51 -1.31 -22.72
CA ILE A 220 -11.45 -2.75 -22.55
C ILE A 220 -10.54 -3.01 -21.34
N ASP A 221 -11.07 -3.70 -20.33
CA ASP A 221 -10.30 -4.03 -19.12
C ASP A 221 -9.21 -5.03 -19.47
N ASP A 222 -7.95 -4.66 -19.25
CA ASP A 222 -6.78 -5.52 -19.47
C ASP A 222 -6.50 -6.45 -18.28
N GLY A 223 -7.30 -6.33 -17.21
CA GLY A 223 -7.13 -7.07 -15.96
C GLY A 223 -6.14 -6.39 -15.00
N GLN A 224 -5.50 -5.29 -15.42
CA GLN A 224 -4.62 -4.50 -14.57
C GLN A 224 -5.36 -3.30 -14.00
N THR A 225 -5.42 -3.23 -12.68
CA THR A 225 -5.97 -2.09 -11.95
C THR A 225 -5.05 -1.75 -10.80
N GLU A 226 -4.79 -0.46 -10.63
CA GLU A 226 -4.11 0.10 -9.47
C GLU A 226 -5.11 0.90 -8.63
N LYS A 227 -5.03 0.79 -7.30
CA LYS A 227 -5.75 1.69 -6.41
C LYS A 227 -5.11 3.06 -6.44
N ALA A 228 -5.90 4.05 -6.85
CA ALA A 228 -5.51 5.45 -6.86
C ALA A 228 -6.49 6.29 -6.06
N ILE A 229 -6.01 7.43 -5.56
CA ILE A 229 -6.87 8.47 -4.98
C ILE A 229 -6.82 9.68 -5.90
N ASN A 230 -7.98 10.20 -6.32
CA ASN A 230 -8.08 11.50 -6.96
C ASN A 230 -8.73 12.51 -6.02
N ILE A 231 -8.07 13.64 -5.83
CA ILE A 231 -8.47 14.74 -4.96
C ILE A 231 -8.97 15.87 -5.86
N THR A 232 -10.23 16.27 -5.74
CA THR A 232 -10.77 17.40 -6.50
C THR A 232 -10.77 18.65 -5.63
N ILE A 233 -10.27 19.77 -6.18
CA ILE A 233 -10.19 21.05 -5.47
C ILE A 233 -11.49 21.84 -5.64
N LYS A 234 -11.94 22.52 -4.58
CA LYS A 234 -13.10 23.42 -4.62
C LYS A 234 -12.93 24.50 -5.68
N LYS A 235 -13.99 24.80 -6.43
CA LYS A 235 -13.96 25.74 -7.56
C LYS A 235 -13.43 27.13 -7.17
N ASP A 236 -13.81 27.63 -5.99
CA ASP A 236 -13.35 28.92 -5.44
C ASP A 236 -11.91 28.88 -4.91
N LYS A 237 -11.31 27.70 -4.81
CA LYS A 237 -9.94 27.46 -4.34
C LYS A 237 -8.95 27.10 -5.46
N LYS A 238 -9.43 26.95 -6.71
CA LYS A 238 -8.59 26.70 -7.90
C LYS A 238 -7.73 27.89 -8.32
N LYS A 239 -7.96 29.07 -7.72
CA LYS A 239 -7.16 30.28 -7.87
C LYS A 239 -6.63 30.69 -6.52
N GLY A 240 -5.40 30.31 -6.20
CA GLY A 240 -4.86 30.62 -4.89
C GLY A 240 -3.42 30.22 -4.68
N LEU A 241 -2.82 30.85 -3.68
CA LEU A 241 -1.52 30.51 -3.12
C LEU A 241 -1.76 30.05 -1.68
N PHE A 242 -1.39 28.82 -1.37
CA PHE A 242 -1.58 28.23 -0.04
C PHE A 242 -0.43 27.30 0.32
N GLY A 243 -0.24 27.05 1.61
CA GLY A 243 0.91 26.31 2.10
C GLY A 243 1.08 26.44 3.61
N ARG A 244 2.17 25.89 4.12
CA ARG A 244 2.62 26.08 5.49
C ARG A 244 4.14 26.09 5.57
N ALA A 245 4.67 26.75 6.58
CA ALA A 245 6.08 26.70 6.96
C ALA A 245 6.13 26.35 8.44
N SER A 246 6.98 25.41 8.81
CA SER A 246 7.13 24.90 10.16
C SER A 246 8.60 24.79 10.52
N ALA A 247 8.93 25.16 11.74
CA ALA A 247 10.26 25.02 12.33
C ALA A 247 10.11 24.58 13.78
N GLY A 248 10.97 23.69 14.24
CA GLY A 248 10.97 23.17 15.59
C GLY A 248 12.36 22.72 16.00
N TYR A 249 12.63 22.92 17.29
CA TYR A 249 13.88 22.57 17.94
C TYR A 249 13.58 21.99 19.31
N GLY A 250 14.38 21.03 19.74
CA GLY A 250 14.15 20.25 20.93
C GLY A 250 15.44 19.85 21.63
N THR A 251 15.28 19.13 22.74
CA THR A 251 16.41 18.56 23.49
C THR A 251 17.22 17.59 22.62
N ASP A 252 18.46 17.30 23.01
CA ASP A 252 19.35 16.37 22.30
C ASP A 252 19.60 16.76 20.84
N ASP A 253 19.71 18.07 20.57
CA ASP A 253 19.91 18.65 19.23
C ASP A 253 18.89 18.18 18.18
N ARG A 254 17.66 17.87 18.62
CA ARG A 254 16.59 17.46 17.73
C ARG A 254 15.98 18.66 17.03
N PHE A 255 15.85 18.59 15.72
CA PHE A 255 15.26 19.64 14.90
C PHE A 255 14.29 19.06 13.87
N SER A 256 13.33 19.89 13.47
CA SER A 256 12.42 19.62 12.38
C SER A 256 12.06 20.93 11.69
N GLY A 257 12.24 21.01 10.39
CA GLY A 257 11.82 22.13 9.57
C GLY A 257 11.15 21.59 8.32
N ALA A 258 10.05 22.19 7.90
CA ALA A 258 9.40 21.84 6.65
C ALA A 258 8.57 23.02 6.14
N PHE A 259 8.55 23.22 4.83
CA PHE A 259 7.68 24.16 4.16
C PHE A 259 7.06 23.52 2.92
N ASN A 260 5.85 23.96 2.58
CA ASN A 260 5.19 23.67 1.32
C ASN A 260 4.47 24.93 0.84
N ILE A 261 4.55 25.20 -0.45
CA ILE A 261 3.91 26.33 -1.11
C ILE A 261 3.30 25.80 -2.39
N ASN A 262 1.98 25.95 -2.52
CA ASN A 262 1.20 25.53 -3.67
C ASN A 262 0.54 26.75 -4.31
N ARG A 263 0.65 26.87 -5.62
CA ARG A 263 0.01 27.90 -6.43
C ARG A 263 -0.82 27.25 -7.52
N PHE A 264 -2.14 27.39 -7.43
CA PHE A 264 -3.08 26.87 -8.42
C PHE A 264 -3.74 28.02 -9.20
N ARG A 265 -3.87 27.84 -10.51
CA ARG A 265 -4.48 28.76 -11.47
C ARG A 265 -5.19 27.98 -12.57
N ASP A 266 -6.45 27.59 -12.35
CA ASP A 266 -7.31 26.84 -13.30
C ASP A 266 -6.59 25.66 -14.02
N ASN A 267 -5.85 25.94 -15.10
CA ASN A 267 -5.11 24.96 -15.89
C ASN A 267 -3.68 24.67 -15.40
N GLN A 268 -3.12 25.51 -14.51
CA GLN A 268 -1.75 25.40 -14.00
C GLN A 268 -1.73 25.08 -12.50
N GLN A 269 -0.93 24.11 -12.09
CA GLN A 269 -0.66 23.76 -10.69
C GLN A 269 0.86 23.71 -10.47
N MET A 270 1.35 24.48 -9.49
CA MET A 270 2.75 24.44 -9.07
C MET A 270 2.81 24.16 -7.57
N SER A 271 3.70 23.27 -7.16
CA SER A 271 4.00 22.95 -5.77
C SER A 271 5.51 22.97 -5.55
N LEU A 272 5.95 23.65 -4.50
CA LEU A 272 7.31 23.63 -3.99
C LEU A 272 7.24 23.16 -2.54
N ILE A 273 8.06 22.18 -2.19
CA ILE A 273 8.18 21.64 -0.85
C ILE A 273 9.64 21.52 -0.47
N GLY A 274 9.93 21.58 0.82
CA GLY A 274 11.26 21.28 1.34
C GLY A 274 11.23 21.09 2.85
N GLY A 275 12.22 20.39 3.37
CA GLY A 275 12.30 20.13 4.79
C GLY A 275 13.60 19.45 5.22
N GLY A 276 13.84 19.46 6.51
CA GLY A 276 15.01 18.89 7.17
C GLY A 276 14.65 18.43 8.57
N ASN A 277 15.02 17.22 8.97
CA ASN A 277 14.81 16.75 10.34
C ASN A 277 15.77 15.64 10.75
N ASN A 278 15.91 15.40 12.05
CA ASN A 278 16.63 14.26 12.64
C ASN A 278 15.76 13.49 13.66
N ILE A 279 14.44 13.52 13.46
CA ILE A 279 13.43 12.88 14.33
C ILE A 279 12.81 11.63 13.68
N ASN A 280 13.52 11.00 12.74
CA ASN A 280 13.06 9.82 11.98
C ASN A 280 11.74 10.02 11.22
N SER A 281 11.36 11.26 10.92
CA SER A 281 10.16 11.56 10.14
C SER A 281 10.50 11.67 8.65
N THR A 282 10.26 10.61 7.90
CA THR A 282 10.38 10.64 6.43
C THR A 282 9.04 11.09 5.84
N GLY A 283 9.03 12.30 5.25
CA GLY A 283 7.82 12.93 4.68
C GLY A 283 7.30 12.28 3.39
N TYR A 284 7.90 11.17 2.95
CA TYR A 284 7.76 10.56 1.62
C TYR A 284 7.81 9.02 1.73
N THR A 285 7.49 8.32 0.65
CA THR A 285 7.45 6.85 0.62
C THR A 285 8.81 6.29 0.19
N ILE A 286 9.51 5.63 1.12
CA ILE A 286 10.84 5.03 0.92
C ILE A 286 10.85 3.86 -0.11
N ARG A 287 9.68 3.40 -0.59
CA ARG A 287 9.57 2.21 -1.45
C ARG A 287 10.42 2.27 -2.73
N ASP A 288 10.66 3.46 -3.28
CA ASP A 288 11.46 3.64 -4.49
C ASP A 288 12.98 3.75 -4.22
N GLN A 289 13.42 3.74 -2.95
CA GLN A 289 14.83 3.84 -2.53
C GLN A 289 15.60 2.49 -2.63
N MET A 290 14.92 1.40 -3.00
CA MET A 290 15.45 0.03 -2.91
C MET A 290 16.50 -0.36 -3.98
N SER A 291 17.05 0.60 -4.74
CA SER A 291 17.91 0.31 -5.90
C SER A 291 19.40 0.03 -5.59
N PHE A 292 19.83 0.05 -4.32
CA PHE A 292 21.19 -0.37 -3.94
C PHE A 292 21.26 -1.88 -3.66
N SER A 293 20.94 -2.68 -4.66
CA SER A 293 21.26 -4.10 -4.68
C SER A 293 21.87 -4.46 -6.03
N PRO A 294 22.93 -5.27 -6.08
CA PRO A 294 23.50 -5.74 -7.33
C PRO A 294 22.40 -6.33 -8.22
N ALA A 295 22.40 -5.94 -9.50
CA ALA A 295 21.69 -6.64 -10.54
C ALA A 295 22.26 -8.07 -10.65
N GLY A 296 21.63 -8.98 -9.91
CA GLY A 296 22.04 -10.38 -9.75
C GLY A 296 21.07 -11.15 -8.85
N GLY A 297 19.77 -11.06 -9.13
CA GLY A 297 18.74 -11.78 -8.39
C GLY A 297 17.35 -11.48 -8.91
N GLY A 298 16.88 -12.29 -9.86
CA GLY A 298 15.54 -12.20 -10.42
C GLY A 298 14.43 -12.26 -9.37
N GLY A 299 13.30 -11.64 -9.70
CA GLY A 299 12.14 -11.50 -8.85
C GLY A 299 11.68 -12.78 -8.16
N GLY A 300 11.37 -12.63 -6.88
CA GLY A 300 10.72 -13.63 -6.06
C GLY A 300 10.65 -13.13 -4.64
N GLY A 301 9.46 -12.77 -4.16
CA GLY A 301 9.20 -12.48 -2.76
C GLY A 301 9.43 -13.72 -1.90
N GLY A 302 10.69 -14.01 -1.63
CA GLY A 302 11.16 -14.96 -0.64
C GLY A 302 12.11 -14.20 0.27
N ARG A 303 11.83 -14.25 1.58
CA ARG A 303 12.74 -13.77 2.63
C ARG A 303 14.03 -14.59 2.55
N GLY A 304 14.94 -14.15 1.68
CA GLY A 304 16.30 -14.62 1.59
C GLY A 304 17.03 -14.14 2.83
N ARG A 305 17.24 -15.08 3.75
CA ARG A 305 18.04 -14.96 4.98
C ARG A 305 19.25 -14.07 4.81
N GLY A 306 19.60 -13.37 5.88
CA GLY A 306 20.94 -12.86 6.12
C GLY A 306 21.96 -13.98 5.93
N GLY A 307 22.45 -14.10 4.71
CA GLY A 307 23.58 -14.91 4.34
C GLY A 307 24.81 -14.15 4.80
N ARG A 308 25.51 -14.73 5.78
CA ARG A 308 26.91 -14.40 6.04
C ARG A 308 27.72 -14.81 4.82
N GLY A 309 27.69 -13.98 3.80
CA GLY A 309 28.60 -13.98 2.67
C GLY A 309 29.68 -12.93 2.95
N GLY A 310 30.88 -13.37 3.32
CA GLY A 310 32.10 -12.55 3.31
C GLY A 310 32.57 -12.18 1.90
N GLY A 311 31.65 -12.03 0.94
CA GLY A 311 31.92 -11.48 -0.38
C GLY A 311 31.41 -10.04 -0.41
N GLY A 312 32.33 -9.07 -0.44
CA GLY A 312 32.05 -7.64 -0.36
C GLY A 312 31.32 -7.08 -1.60
N GLY A 313 30.03 -7.35 -1.71
CA GLY A 313 29.06 -6.52 -2.44
C GLY A 313 28.29 -5.64 -1.46
N MET A 314 27.95 -4.41 -1.85
CA MET A 314 27.07 -3.57 -1.02
C MET A 314 25.71 -4.25 -1.00
N THR A 315 25.32 -4.78 0.15
CA THR A 315 23.93 -5.14 0.39
C THR A 315 23.35 -4.04 1.26
N ILE A 316 22.89 -2.96 0.62
CA ILE A 316 22.01 -1.99 1.31
C ILE A 316 20.61 -2.60 1.27
N SER A 317 20.43 -3.68 2.05
CA SER A 317 19.10 -4.06 2.48
C SER A 317 18.74 -3.12 3.63
N GLN A 318 18.12 -1.99 3.30
CA GLN A 318 17.24 -1.36 4.27
C GLN A 318 16.15 -2.40 4.52
N GLY A 319 16.27 -3.14 5.63
CA GLY A 319 15.44 -4.30 5.95
C GLY A 319 13.97 -4.04 5.64
N GLY A 320 13.53 -4.53 4.48
CA GLY A 320 12.17 -4.43 4.01
C GLY A 320 11.31 -5.45 4.75
N GLY A 321 10.95 -5.14 5.99
CA GLY A 321 9.86 -5.78 6.68
C GLY A 321 8.56 -5.51 5.93
N GLY A 322 8.17 -6.41 5.04
CA GLY A 322 6.80 -6.47 4.53
C GLY A 322 5.86 -6.81 5.69
N GLY A 323 5.26 -5.77 6.27
CA GLY A 323 4.29 -5.82 7.36
C GLY A 323 4.36 -4.55 8.22
N GLY A 324 3.46 -3.59 7.96
CA GLY A 324 3.17 -2.37 8.73
C GLY A 324 4.23 -1.88 9.73
N GLY A 325 4.99 -0.86 9.34
CA GLY A 325 5.93 -0.16 10.22
C GLY A 325 7.25 0.16 9.53
N ASN A 326 7.27 1.24 8.76
CA ASN A 326 8.42 1.79 8.04
C ASN A 326 9.42 2.51 8.99
N SER A 327 9.54 2.04 10.23
CA SER A 327 10.57 2.46 11.17
C SER A 327 11.82 1.64 10.91
N SER A 328 12.63 2.07 9.95
CA SER A 328 13.97 1.54 9.78
C SER A 328 14.74 1.73 11.10
N PRO A 329 15.34 0.68 11.68
CA PRO A 329 16.12 0.83 12.90
C PRO A 329 17.27 1.83 12.69
N GLY A 330 17.62 2.58 13.74
CA GLY A 330 18.62 3.65 13.69
C GLY A 330 18.04 5.05 13.88
N ILE A 331 18.94 6.04 13.91
CA ILE A 331 18.62 7.46 13.97
C ILE A 331 18.91 8.06 12.59
N THR A 332 17.87 8.53 11.92
CA THR A 332 17.90 9.05 10.57
C THR A 332 17.75 10.57 10.56
N ARG A 333 18.74 11.25 9.99
CA ARG A 333 18.65 12.63 9.53
C ARG A 333 18.24 12.65 8.07
N ASN A 334 17.30 13.50 7.72
CA ASN A 334 16.73 13.59 6.39
C ASN A 334 16.58 15.05 5.95
N TRP A 335 17.07 15.39 4.77
CA TRP A 335 16.77 16.62 4.04
C TRP A 335 16.04 16.28 2.75
N ASN A 336 15.06 17.09 2.39
CA ASN A 336 14.35 16.91 1.14
C ASN A 336 13.91 18.24 0.52
N ALA A 337 13.77 18.21 -0.79
CA ALA A 337 13.19 19.30 -1.58
C ALA A 337 12.42 18.70 -2.75
N GLY A 338 11.31 19.30 -3.12
CA GLY A 338 10.47 18.81 -4.20
C GLY A 338 9.82 19.94 -4.96
N LEU A 339 9.76 19.78 -6.28
CA LEU A 339 9.07 20.64 -7.21
C LEU A 339 8.08 19.79 -7.98
N ASN A 340 6.85 20.27 -8.13
CA ASN A 340 5.84 19.66 -8.98
C ASN A 340 5.18 20.75 -9.81
N PHE A 341 5.06 20.51 -11.10
CA PHE A 341 4.46 21.43 -12.06
C PHE A 341 3.54 20.66 -12.98
N SER A 342 2.32 21.15 -13.19
CA SER A 342 1.45 20.64 -14.22
C SER A 342 0.69 21.77 -14.90
N GLU A 343 0.56 21.70 -16.21
CA GLU A 343 -0.12 22.71 -17.01
C GLU A 343 -0.81 22.08 -18.22
N ASP A 344 -2.06 22.48 -18.45
CA ASP A 344 -2.76 22.22 -19.72
C ASP A 344 -2.51 23.42 -20.63
N PHE A 345 -1.51 23.32 -21.51
CA PHE A 345 -1.16 24.40 -22.44
C PHE A 345 -2.31 24.70 -23.42
N ASN A 346 -3.04 23.66 -23.83
CA ASN A 346 -4.25 23.75 -24.62
C ASN A 346 -5.08 22.46 -24.43
N LYS A 347 -6.18 22.30 -25.16
CA LYS A 347 -7.03 21.08 -25.07
C LYS A 347 -6.34 19.80 -25.55
N LYS A 348 -5.21 19.90 -26.25
CA LYS A 348 -4.48 18.78 -26.86
C LYS A 348 -3.21 18.40 -26.10
N VAL A 349 -2.58 19.32 -25.38
CA VAL A 349 -1.27 19.11 -24.74
C VAL A 349 -1.39 19.32 -23.24
N GLN A 350 -1.17 18.24 -22.49
CA GLN A 350 -1.06 18.26 -21.04
C GLN A 350 0.36 17.89 -20.64
N PHE A 351 0.95 18.68 -19.75
CA PHE A 351 2.28 18.43 -19.20
C PHE A 351 2.20 18.31 -17.68
N SER A 352 2.88 17.31 -17.13
CA SER A 352 3.17 17.22 -15.70
C SER A 352 4.62 16.80 -15.50
N GLY A 353 5.34 17.50 -14.64
CA GLY A 353 6.72 17.19 -14.29
C GLY A 353 6.96 17.37 -12.81
N SER A 354 7.82 16.54 -12.25
CA SER A 354 8.26 16.62 -10.86
C SER A 354 9.75 16.40 -10.73
N TYR A 355 10.38 17.15 -9.83
CA TYR A 355 11.75 16.95 -9.40
C TYR A 355 11.78 16.77 -7.89
N PHE A 356 12.51 15.78 -7.41
CA PHE A 356 12.65 15.50 -5.99
C PHE A 356 14.11 15.24 -5.65
N PHE A 357 14.59 15.95 -4.64
CA PHE A 357 15.90 15.77 -4.04
C PHE A 357 15.74 15.28 -2.61
N ASN A 358 16.59 14.35 -2.22
CA ASN A 358 16.60 13.79 -0.88
C ASN A 358 18.02 13.45 -0.43
N ASP A 359 18.35 13.76 0.81
CA ASP A 359 19.61 13.40 1.46
C ASP A 359 19.28 12.75 2.79
N THR A 360 19.75 11.52 2.99
CA THR A 360 19.45 10.72 4.18
C THR A 360 20.70 10.15 4.78
N LYS A 361 20.95 10.50 6.04
CA LYS A 361 22.01 9.94 6.85
C LYS A 361 21.40 9.09 7.96
N ASN A 362 21.66 7.79 7.95
CA ASN A 362 21.21 6.87 8.99
C ASN A 362 22.38 6.35 9.81
N ASN A 363 22.26 6.44 11.13
CA ASN A 363 23.22 5.89 12.08
C ASN A 363 22.56 4.73 12.83
N LEU A 364 23.07 3.53 12.61
CA LEU A 364 22.51 2.29 13.16
C LEU A 364 23.59 1.57 13.97
N THR A 365 23.27 1.29 15.22
CA THR A 365 24.08 0.42 16.08
C THR A 365 23.24 -0.78 16.47
N GLN A 366 23.77 -1.99 16.26
CA GLN A 366 23.07 -3.23 16.56
C GLN A 366 23.89 -4.17 17.42
N GLN A 367 23.16 -4.96 18.22
CA GLN A 367 23.69 -6.09 18.94
C GLN A 367 22.94 -7.32 18.48
N THR A 368 23.67 -8.28 17.92
CA THR A 368 23.14 -9.51 17.36
C THR A 368 23.62 -10.68 18.19
N SER A 369 22.70 -11.55 18.60
CA SER A 369 23.00 -12.85 19.21
C SER A 369 22.30 -13.95 18.40
N ARG A 370 23.05 -14.90 17.88
CA ARG A 370 22.54 -16.00 17.06
C ARG A 370 22.95 -17.34 17.64
N GLN A 371 22.00 -18.24 17.77
CA GLN A 371 22.21 -19.65 18.13
C GLN A 371 21.97 -20.50 16.90
N THR A 372 22.99 -21.21 16.40
CA THR A 372 22.88 -22.06 15.22
C THR A 372 22.95 -23.53 15.64
N PHE A 373 21.92 -24.29 15.28
CA PHE A 373 21.78 -25.72 15.55
C PHE A 373 22.32 -26.53 14.36
N ALA A 374 23.30 -27.38 14.62
CA ALA A 374 23.91 -28.28 13.64
C ALA A 374 23.92 -29.71 14.20
N GLY A 375 22.83 -30.44 13.97
CA GLY A 375 22.64 -31.79 14.51
C GLY A 375 22.61 -31.79 16.03
N ASN A 376 23.59 -32.42 16.66
CA ASN A 376 23.74 -32.47 18.13
C ASN A 376 24.61 -31.33 18.70
N SER A 377 25.12 -30.43 17.85
CA SER A 377 25.98 -29.31 18.27
C SER A 377 25.28 -27.97 18.10
N THR A 378 25.48 -27.06 19.06
CA THR A 378 25.00 -25.67 18.98
C THR A 378 26.19 -24.73 18.98
N THR A 379 26.16 -23.72 18.11
CA THR A 379 27.14 -22.62 18.10
C THR A 379 26.45 -21.31 18.45
N PHE A 380 27.12 -20.48 19.25
CA PHE A 380 26.63 -19.17 19.67
C PHE A 380 27.45 -18.10 18.99
N TYR A 381 26.82 -17.16 18.31
CA TYR A 381 27.48 -16.05 17.65
C TYR A 381 26.97 -14.74 18.24
N ASN A 382 27.90 -13.90 18.68
CA ASN A 382 27.58 -12.55 19.14
C ASN A 382 28.30 -11.53 18.27
N GLU A 383 27.58 -10.51 17.81
CA GLU A 383 28.12 -9.42 16.99
C GLU A 383 27.63 -8.07 17.54
N ASN A 384 28.54 -7.12 17.65
CA ASN A 384 28.24 -5.70 17.78
C ASN A 384 28.56 -5.04 16.45
N SER A 385 27.61 -4.32 15.88
CA SER A 385 27.79 -3.62 14.63
C SER A 385 27.41 -2.15 14.74
N SER A 386 28.19 -1.31 14.07
CA SER A 386 27.89 0.10 13.88
C SER A 386 27.96 0.38 12.39
N SER A 387 26.88 0.90 11.83
CA SER A 387 26.80 1.31 10.43
C SER A 387 26.31 2.75 10.30
N GLN A 388 26.94 3.46 9.38
CA GLN A 388 26.52 4.76 8.94
C GLN A 388 26.28 4.66 7.43
N THR A 389 25.10 5.08 7.00
CA THR A 389 24.77 5.14 5.57
C THR A 389 24.34 6.55 5.24
N ASP A 390 24.91 7.12 4.19
CA ASP A 390 24.57 8.42 3.66
C ASP A 390 24.14 8.26 2.21
N ASN A 391 22.89 8.62 1.90
CA ASN A 391 22.32 8.45 0.57
C ASN A 391 21.71 9.77 0.11
N SER A 392 22.19 10.27 -1.03
CA SER A 392 21.56 11.35 -1.75
C SER A 392 20.86 10.81 -3.00
N ASN A 393 19.64 11.28 -3.26
CA ASN A 393 18.82 10.85 -4.36
C ASN A 393 18.25 12.07 -5.09
N ASN A 394 18.34 12.04 -6.41
CA ASN A 394 17.74 13.00 -7.32
C ASN A 394 16.80 12.22 -8.23
N ARG A 395 15.56 12.65 -8.32
CA ARG A 395 14.56 12.05 -9.20
C ARG A 395 13.87 13.12 -10.02
N LEU A 396 13.78 12.89 -11.31
CA LEU A 396 13.06 13.71 -12.26
C LEU A 396 12.08 12.82 -13.02
N ASP A 397 10.80 13.18 -12.98
CA ASP A 397 9.75 12.53 -13.76
C ASP A 397 9.07 13.59 -14.61
N ALA A 398 8.74 13.23 -15.85
CA ALA A 398 7.82 14.03 -16.65
C ALA A 398 6.83 13.12 -17.39
N ARG A 399 5.70 13.69 -17.73
CA ARG A 399 4.64 13.08 -18.53
C ARG A 399 4.04 14.15 -19.42
N VAL A 400 4.12 13.90 -20.73
CA VAL A 400 3.50 14.70 -21.77
C VAL A 400 2.41 13.85 -22.41
N GLU A 401 1.18 14.32 -22.38
CA GLU A 401 0.06 13.72 -23.09
C GLU A 401 -0.34 14.65 -24.23
N TYR A 402 -0.21 14.15 -25.46
CA TYR A 402 -0.54 14.87 -26.68
C TYR A 402 -1.66 14.15 -27.44
N GLU A 403 -2.85 14.75 -27.42
CA GLU A 403 -4.00 14.37 -28.23
C GLU A 403 -3.88 15.02 -29.62
N ILE A 404 -3.34 14.29 -30.60
CA ILE A 404 -3.20 14.76 -31.99
C ILE A 404 -4.60 15.12 -32.54
N ASP A 405 -5.54 14.20 -32.34
CA ASP A 405 -6.97 14.31 -32.65
C ASP A 405 -7.80 13.39 -31.72
N SER A 406 -9.10 13.26 -31.96
CA SER A 406 -9.98 12.40 -31.14
C SER A 406 -9.71 10.89 -31.24
N MET A 407 -8.89 10.47 -32.22
CA MET A 407 -8.56 9.08 -32.54
C MET A 407 -7.10 8.73 -32.22
N HIS A 408 -6.18 9.69 -32.18
CA HIS A 408 -4.75 9.47 -32.00
C HIS A 408 -4.21 10.24 -30.79
N SER A 409 -3.46 9.55 -29.93
CA SER A 409 -2.77 10.21 -28.82
C SER A 409 -1.40 9.57 -28.55
N ILE A 410 -0.49 10.38 -28.02
CA ILE A 410 0.85 9.98 -27.60
C ILE A 410 1.01 10.35 -26.13
N VAL A 411 1.47 9.40 -25.32
CA VAL A 411 1.90 9.64 -23.95
C VAL A 411 3.39 9.37 -23.88
N PHE A 412 4.17 10.40 -23.60
CA PHE A 412 5.61 10.30 -23.39
C PHE A 412 5.92 10.51 -21.91
N SER A 413 6.55 9.53 -21.27
CA SER A 413 6.83 9.54 -19.83
C SER A 413 8.32 9.26 -19.57
N PRO A 414 9.22 10.26 -19.72
CA PRO A 414 10.62 10.11 -19.35
C PRO A 414 10.81 10.16 -17.83
N SER A 415 11.83 9.46 -17.36
CA SER A 415 12.23 9.38 -15.97
C SER A 415 13.74 9.35 -15.85
N TYR A 416 14.28 10.06 -14.86
CA TYR A 416 15.70 10.04 -14.53
C TYR A 416 15.85 9.95 -13.01
N SER A 417 16.72 9.06 -12.54
CA SER A 417 17.11 9.03 -11.14
C SER A 417 18.60 8.83 -10.97
N LEU A 418 19.22 9.60 -10.07
CA LEU A 418 20.61 9.48 -9.68
C LEU A 418 20.65 9.30 -8.16
N THR A 419 21.23 8.19 -7.72
CA THR A 419 21.43 7.92 -6.30
C THR A 419 22.92 7.75 -6.02
N ASN A 420 23.45 8.54 -5.09
CA ASN A 420 24.81 8.39 -4.59
C ASN A 420 24.74 7.91 -3.15
N GLY A 421 25.49 6.85 -2.84
CA GLY A 421 25.48 6.20 -1.54
C GLY A 421 26.89 6.06 -1.00
N ASN A 422 27.06 6.40 0.28
CA ASN A 422 28.23 6.09 1.08
C ASN A 422 27.78 5.19 2.23
N SER A 423 28.55 4.15 2.50
CA SER A 423 28.28 3.23 3.60
C SER A 423 29.56 2.92 4.33
N PHE A 424 29.60 3.20 5.63
CA PHE A 424 30.62 2.71 6.52
C PHE A 424 30.00 1.71 7.48
N SER A 425 30.63 0.57 7.68
CA SER A 425 30.23 -0.39 8.70
C SER A 425 31.44 -0.97 9.40
N SER A 426 31.35 -1.08 10.73
CA SER A 426 32.31 -1.81 11.56
C SER A 426 31.57 -2.87 12.35
N ARG A 427 32.15 -4.06 12.41
CA ARG A 427 31.58 -5.21 13.11
C ARG A 427 32.65 -5.89 13.93
N ASP A 428 32.33 -6.12 15.19
CA ASP A 428 33.10 -6.95 16.10
C ASP A 428 32.26 -8.19 16.42
N TYR A 429 32.80 -9.37 16.19
CA TYR A 429 32.07 -10.61 16.41
C TYR A 429 32.91 -11.70 17.07
N GLN A 430 32.20 -12.62 17.71
CA GLN A 430 32.74 -13.82 18.32
C GLN A 430 31.81 -15.01 18.09
N THR A 431 32.41 -16.17 17.85
CA THR A 431 31.69 -17.45 17.79
C THR A 431 32.15 -18.34 18.93
N LEU A 432 31.21 -18.94 19.65
CA LEU A 432 31.41 -19.90 20.72
C LEU A 432 30.88 -21.28 20.33
N ASN A 433 31.53 -22.33 20.83
CA ASN A 433 31.09 -23.72 20.68
C ASN A 433 29.97 -24.07 21.69
N ASN A 434 29.61 -25.36 21.76
CA ASN A 434 28.57 -25.86 22.67
C ASN A 434 28.93 -25.70 24.16
N ASN A 435 30.23 -25.74 24.48
CA ASN A 435 30.76 -25.55 25.84
C ASN A 435 30.96 -24.07 26.20
N LYS A 436 30.64 -23.16 25.27
CA LYS A 436 30.89 -21.70 25.33
C LYS A 436 32.37 -21.30 25.26
N ASP A 437 33.24 -22.17 24.76
CA ASP A 437 34.62 -21.79 24.43
C ASP A 437 34.65 -20.99 23.13
N THR A 438 35.57 -20.04 23.03
CA THR A 438 35.70 -19.18 21.85
C THR A 438 36.32 -19.96 20.69
N VAL A 439 35.61 -20.06 19.57
CA VAL A 439 36.08 -20.70 18.33
C VAL A 439 36.82 -19.69 17.47
N ASN A 440 36.22 -18.50 17.31
CA ASN A 440 36.83 -17.39 16.60
C ASN A 440 36.40 -16.04 17.18
N LYS A 441 37.25 -15.04 16.97
CA LYS A 441 36.96 -13.64 17.21
C LYS A 441 37.47 -12.83 16.03
N GLY A 442 36.69 -11.86 15.56
CA GLY A 442 37.09 -11.06 14.42
C GLY A 442 36.51 -9.67 14.42
N THR A 443 37.17 -8.83 13.62
CA THR A 443 36.73 -7.47 13.30
C THR A 443 36.63 -7.34 11.78
N THR A 444 35.60 -6.66 11.30
CA THR A 444 35.43 -6.38 9.88
C THR A 444 34.96 -4.95 9.71
N THR A 445 35.70 -4.18 8.93
CA THR A 445 35.33 -2.82 8.51
C THR A 445 35.08 -2.80 7.01
N ASN A 446 33.96 -2.24 6.60
CA ASN A 446 33.66 -1.97 5.19
C ASN A 446 33.43 -0.48 5.00
N ASP A 447 34.08 0.09 4.00
CA ASP A 447 33.86 1.44 3.52
C ASP A 447 33.51 1.39 2.03
N GLY A 448 32.28 1.78 1.72
CA GLY A 448 31.68 1.64 0.40
C GLY A 448 31.22 2.99 -0.12
N HIS A 449 31.53 3.24 -1.39
CA HIS A 449 30.98 4.32 -2.19
C HIS A 449 30.31 3.74 -3.43
N GLY A 450 29.18 4.28 -3.83
CA GLY A 450 28.58 3.93 -5.10
C GLY A 450 27.68 5.01 -5.66
N ASN A 451 27.54 4.97 -6.98
CA ASN A 451 26.56 5.74 -7.72
C ASN A 451 25.67 4.79 -8.51
N ASN A 452 24.40 5.14 -8.62
CA ASN A 452 23.46 4.44 -9.48
C ASN A 452 22.70 5.47 -10.30
N GLN A 453 22.86 5.42 -11.61
CA GLN A 453 22.18 6.29 -12.55
C GLN A 453 21.17 5.46 -13.33
N ASN A 454 19.92 5.89 -13.34
CA ASN A 454 18.87 5.24 -14.10
C ASN A 454 18.22 6.28 -15.02
N ILE A 455 18.35 6.06 -16.33
CA ILE A 455 17.66 6.83 -17.36
C ILE A 455 16.63 5.91 -17.97
N GLY A 456 15.37 6.30 -17.89
CA GLY A 456 14.27 5.51 -18.42
C GLY A 456 13.22 6.36 -19.12
N GLY A 457 12.35 5.70 -19.85
CA GLY A 457 11.14 6.33 -20.35
C GLY A 457 10.30 5.38 -21.16
N SER A 458 9.04 5.78 -21.35
CA SER A 458 8.12 5.09 -22.24
C SER A 458 7.41 6.03 -23.19
N ILE A 459 7.14 5.56 -24.40
CA ILE A 459 6.29 6.20 -25.39
C ILE A 459 5.12 5.25 -25.65
N LEU A 460 3.91 5.69 -25.32
CA LEU A 460 2.68 4.98 -25.62
C LEU A 460 1.94 5.71 -26.74
N PHE A 461 1.96 5.14 -27.93
CA PHE A 461 1.11 5.57 -29.04
C PHE A 461 -0.22 4.82 -28.99
N ARG A 462 -1.33 5.54 -29.12
CA ARG A 462 -2.68 4.98 -29.05
C ARG A 462 -3.51 5.46 -30.24
N LYS A 463 -4.17 4.53 -30.92
CA LYS A 463 -5.05 4.78 -32.06
C LYS A 463 -6.39 4.08 -31.87
N ARG A 464 -7.48 4.85 -31.93
CA ARG A 464 -8.86 4.37 -32.07
C ARG A 464 -9.24 4.44 -33.55
N PHE A 465 -9.90 3.42 -34.07
CA PHE A 465 -10.45 3.43 -35.42
C PHE A 465 -11.91 3.90 -35.39
N LYS A 466 -12.47 4.21 -36.56
CA LYS A 466 -13.89 4.57 -36.71
C LYS A 466 -14.83 3.46 -36.22
N THR A 467 -14.44 2.20 -36.37
CA THR A 467 -15.17 1.05 -35.84
C THR A 467 -15.08 1.03 -34.32
N PRO A 468 -16.21 1.10 -33.59
CA PRO A 468 -16.21 1.09 -32.12
C PRO A 468 -15.49 -0.14 -31.55
N GLY A 469 -14.58 0.08 -30.61
CA GLY A 469 -13.82 -0.99 -29.95
C GLY A 469 -12.63 -1.54 -30.74
N ARG A 470 -12.41 -1.09 -31.99
CA ARG A 470 -11.16 -1.38 -32.72
C ARG A 470 -10.08 -0.41 -32.30
N THR A 471 -8.97 -0.94 -31.77
CA THR A 471 -7.86 -0.13 -31.24
C THR A 471 -6.51 -0.72 -31.55
N LEU A 472 -5.51 0.14 -31.67
CA LEU A 472 -4.10 -0.20 -31.81
C LEU A 472 -3.30 0.60 -30.77
N SER A 473 -2.42 -0.06 -30.04
CA SER A 473 -1.46 0.61 -29.16
C SER A 473 -0.06 0.04 -29.34
N LEU A 474 0.92 0.94 -29.36
CA LEU A 474 2.33 0.59 -29.37
C LEU A 474 2.98 1.24 -28.15
N ASN A 475 3.50 0.41 -27.26
CA ASN A 475 4.27 0.86 -26.10
C ASN A 475 5.76 0.58 -26.36
N LEU A 476 6.57 1.62 -26.40
CA LEU A 476 8.03 1.55 -26.48
C LEU A 476 8.58 1.94 -25.11
N SER A 477 9.49 1.13 -24.57
CA SER A 477 10.11 1.37 -23.28
C SER A 477 11.62 1.20 -23.39
N TYR A 478 12.35 2.08 -22.73
CA TYR A 478 13.79 2.00 -22.63
C TYR A 478 14.22 2.31 -21.21
N ASN A 479 15.18 1.55 -20.70
CA ASN A 479 15.77 1.76 -19.40
C ASN A 479 17.27 1.44 -19.47
N ASN A 480 18.10 2.35 -18.96
CA ASN A 480 19.54 2.18 -18.85
C ASN A 480 19.95 2.48 -17.42
N SER A 481 20.44 1.47 -16.73
CA SER A 481 20.95 1.55 -15.37
C SER A 481 22.47 1.37 -15.40
N ILE A 482 23.19 2.35 -14.87
CA ILE A 482 24.64 2.30 -14.66
C ILE A 482 24.85 2.32 -13.16
N ASN A 483 25.53 1.31 -12.65
CA ASN A 483 25.84 1.17 -11.24
C ASN A 483 27.35 0.99 -11.11
N ASP A 484 28.00 2.00 -10.54
CA ASP A 484 29.42 1.96 -10.21
C ASP A 484 29.57 1.93 -8.70
N GLN A 485 30.34 0.96 -8.22
CA GLN A 485 30.57 0.75 -6.81
C GLN A 485 32.04 0.48 -6.55
N GLN A 486 32.53 1.06 -5.46
CA GLN A 486 33.81 0.72 -4.85
C GLN A 486 33.60 0.39 -3.38
N ASN A 487 34.21 -0.68 -2.90
CA ASN A 487 34.14 -1.07 -1.49
C ASN A 487 35.50 -1.57 -1.00
N TYR A 488 36.00 -0.91 0.04
CA TYR A 488 37.17 -1.33 0.80
C TYR A 488 36.71 -2.23 1.94
N ASN A 489 37.20 -3.46 1.97
CA ASN A 489 36.90 -4.43 3.01
C ASN A 489 38.20 -4.82 3.70
N LYS A 490 38.25 -4.57 5.00
CA LYS A 490 39.34 -5.00 5.86
C LYS A 490 38.76 -5.90 6.94
N SER A 491 39.31 -7.10 7.07
CA SER A 491 38.91 -8.06 8.09
C SER A 491 40.12 -8.69 8.75
N SER A 492 39.99 -8.94 10.05
CA SER A 492 40.96 -9.67 10.85
C SER A 492 40.20 -10.67 11.72
N VAL A 493 40.53 -11.95 11.58
CA VAL A 493 39.86 -13.05 12.29
C VAL A 493 40.90 -13.96 12.89
N TYR A 494 40.80 -14.18 14.19
CA TYR A 494 41.66 -15.10 14.92
C TYR A 494 40.87 -16.38 15.24
N TYR A 495 41.46 -17.54 14.89
CA TYR A 495 40.91 -18.87 15.10
C TYR A 495 41.67 -19.56 16.24
N PHE A 496 40.96 -19.85 17.33
CA PHE A 496 41.58 -20.40 18.55
C PHE A 496 41.93 -21.89 18.43
N ALA A 497 41.21 -22.65 17.60
CA ALA A 497 41.43 -24.09 17.44
C ALA A 497 42.80 -24.42 16.80
N ASN A 498 43.27 -23.55 15.90
CA ASN A 498 44.52 -23.76 15.15
C ASN A 498 45.57 -22.68 15.44
N ASP A 499 45.31 -21.81 16.44
CA ASP A 499 46.13 -20.64 16.77
C ASP A 499 46.56 -19.85 15.52
N SER A 500 45.59 -19.45 14.70
CA SER A 500 45.86 -18.83 13.41
C SER A 500 45.12 -17.50 13.23
N LEU A 501 45.84 -16.54 12.65
CA LEU A 501 45.30 -15.23 12.27
C LEU A 501 45.08 -15.20 10.76
N SER A 502 43.86 -14.87 10.35
CA SER A 502 43.49 -14.61 8.96
C SER A 502 43.13 -13.15 8.80
N THR A 503 43.91 -12.42 8.01
CA THR A 503 43.66 -11.03 7.65
C THR A 503 43.50 -10.89 6.16
N PHE A 504 42.58 -10.04 5.73
CA PHE A 504 42.54 -9.56 4.35
C PHE A 504 42.20 -8.08 4.32
N ASN A 505 42.75 -7.38 3.35
CA ASN A 505 42.48 -5.98 3.07
C ASN A 505 42.35 -5.82 1.56
N GLN A 506 41.14 -5.52 1.10
CA GLN A 506 40.76 -5.64 -0.31
C GLN A 506 39.94 -4.44 -0.79
N SER A 507 40.13 -4.06 -2.05
CA SER A 507 39.30 -3.11 -2.78
C SER A 507 38.51 -3.84 -3.85
N ASN A 508 37.18 -3.82 -3.73
CA ASN A 508 36.26 -4.38 -4.71
C ASN A 508 35.68 -3.25 -5.56
N GLN A 509 35.94 -3.27 -6.87
CA GLN A 509 35.36 -2.37 -7.84
C GLN A 509 34.35 -3.13 -8.69
N ILE A 510 33.10 -2.68 -8.69
CA ILE A 510 32.00 -3.29 -9.42
C ILE A 510 31.42 -2.24 -10.36
N ASN A 511 31.41 -2.54 -11.65
CA ASN A 511 30.79 -1.71 -12.67
C ASN A 511 29.76 -2.56 -13.40
N THR A 512 28.50 -2.16 -13.31
CA THR A 512 27.40 -2.85 -13.96
C THR A 512 26.64 -1.87 -14.85
N THR A 513 26.49 -2.21 -16.12
CA THR A 513 25.61 -1.50 -17.06
C THR A 513 24.52 -2.46 -17.51
N SER A 514 23.27 -2.11 -17.23
CA SER A 514 22.09 -2.87 -17.61
C SER A 514 21.20 -2.04 -18.53
N LYS A 515 20.96 -2.53 -19.74
CA LYS A 515 20.11 -1.92 -20.76
C LYS A 515 18.92 -2.82 -20.98
N ASN A 516 17.72 -2.26 -20.86
CA ASN A 516 16.47 -2.94 -21.14
C ASN A 516 15.70 -2.13 -22.19
N ALA A 517 15.45 -2.71 -23.35
CA ALA A 517 14.66 -2.10 -24.41
C ALA A 517 13.48 -3.02 -24.74
N GLY A 518 12.27 -2.47 -24.72
CA GLY A 518 11.06 -3.23 -24.97
C GLY A 518 10.10 -2.53 -25.93
N ALA A 519 9.45 -3.30 -26.79
CA ALA A 519 8.34 -2.86 -27.63
C ALA A 519 7.17 -3.83 -27.46
N ASN A 520 5.97 -3.31 -27.20
CA ASN A 520 4.75 -4.10 -27.08
C ASN A 520 3.67 -3.51 -27.98
N LEU A 521 3.27 -4.28 -28.99
CA LEU A 521 2.18 -3.97 -29.90
C LEU A 521 0.93 -4.71 -29.43
N THR A 522 -0.19 -4.01 -29.33
CA THR A 522 -1.50 -4.62 -29.05
C THR A 522 -2.51 -4.13 -30.05
N TYR A 523 -3.20 -5.07 -30.69
CA TYR A 523 -4.30 -4.81 -31.60
C TYR A 523 -5.56 -5.47 -31.07
N THR A 524 -6.67 -4.74 -31.09
CA THR A 524 -7.96 -5.24 -30.64
C THR A 524 -8.97 -5.11 -31.77
N GLU A 525 -9.58 -6.22 -32.15
CA GLU A 525 -10.60 -6.32 -33.20
C GLU A 525 -11.96 -6.65 -32.58
N PRO A 526 -13.02 -5.87 -32.85
CA PRO A 526 -14.37 -6.23 -32.44
C PRO A 526 -14.90 -7.38 -33.29
N LEU A 527 -15.27 -8.49 -32.65
CA LEU A 527 -15.93 -9.64 -33.30
C LEU A 527 -17.47 -9.50 -33.34
N GLY A 528 -18.01 -8.53 -32.62
CA GLY A 528 -19.45 -8.26 -32.50
C GLY A 528 -19.72 -7.29 -31.34
N HIS A 529 -21.00 -7.09 -30.99
CA HIS A 529 -21.35 -6.27 -29.83
C HIS A 529 -20.75 -6.87 -28.55
N ASP A 530 -19.95 -6.07 -27.83
CA ASP A 530 -19.29 -6.40 -26.56
C ASP A 530 -18.31 -7.58 -26.59
N LYS A 531 -17.82 -8.00 -27.76
CA LYS A 531 -16.84 -9.11 -27.91
C LYS A 531 -15.64 -8.65 -28.73
N TYR A 532 -14.44 -8.91 -28.22
CA TYR A 532 -13.20 -8.47 -28.85
C TYR A 532 -12.17 -9.61 -28.88
N LEU A 533 -11.40 -9.65 -29.96
CA LEU A 533 -10.18 -10.43 -30.04
C LEU A 533 -9.01 -9.47 -29.88
N GLU A 534 -8.14 -9.76 -28.93
CA GLU A 534 -6.89 -9.03 -28.72
C GLU A 534 -5.74 -9.91 -29.18
N ALA A 535 -4.87 -9.34 -30.02
CA ALA A 535 -3.58 -9.91 -30.38
C ALA A 535 -2.48 -9.00 -29.84
N ASN A 536 -1.53 -9.58 -29.13
CA ASN A 536 -0.37 -8.87 -28.61
C ASN A 536 0.93 -9.52 -29.07
N TYR A 537 1.91 -8.67 -29.40
CA TYR A 537 3.28 -9.09 -29.67
C TYR A 537 4.24 -8.15 -28.95
N GLY A 538 5.03 -8.72 -28.06
CA GLY A 538 6.03 -8.03 -27.27
C GLY A 538 7.42 -8.57 -27.53
N ILE A 539 8.41 -7.68 -27.63
CA ILE A 539 9.82 -8.03 -27.63
C ILE A 539 10.52 -7.20 -26.55
N THR A 540 11.39 -7.84 -25.78
CA THR A 540 12.20 -7.19 -24.75
C THR A 540 13.61 -7.74 -24.81
N ASN A 541 14.58 -6.85 -24.98
CA ASN A 541 15.98 -7.16 -24.97
C ASN A 541 16.62 -6.61 -23.69
N TYR A 542 17.13 -7.51 -22.86
CA TYR A 542 17.86 -7.18 -21.65
C TYR A 542 19.34 -7.54 -21.83
N LYS A 543 20.21 -6.53 -21.83
CA LYS A 543 21.65 -6.70 -21.85
C LYS A 543 22.24 -6.19 -20.54
N SER A 544 23.06 -7.00 -19.88
CA SER A 544 23.75 -6.65 -18.65
C SER A 544 25.23 -6.99 -18.77
N ASP A 545 26.06 -5.97 -18.71
CA ASP A 545 27.51 -6.09 -18.64
C ASP A 545 27.94 -5.81 -17.21
N SER A 546 28.55 -6.78 -16.53
CA SER A 546 29.00 -6.63 -15.15
C SER A 546 30.46 -7.05 -15.02
N LYS A 547 31.27 -6.17 -14.47
CA LYS A 547 32.69 -6.40 -14.19
C LYS A 547 32.94 -6.19 -12.71
N LYS A 548 33.64 -7.13 -12.09
CA LYS A 548 34.12 -7.04 -10.72
C LYS A 548 35.62 -7.28 -10.71
N TYR A 549 36.35 -6.28 -10.25
CA TYR A 549 37.79 -6.39 -9.98
C TYR A 549 38.01 -6.34 -8.47
N THR A 550 38.79 -7.27 -7.97
CA THR A 550 39.19 -7.31 -6.56
C THR A 550 40.70 -7.14 -6.49
N TYR A 551 41.16 -6.15 -5.74
CA TYR A 551 42.57 -5.86 -5.54
C TYR A 551 42.93 -6.06 -4.08
N ASP A 552 43.94 -6.89 -3.80
CA ASP A 552 44.54 -7.03 -2.48
C ASP A 552 45.47 -5.83 -2.19
N PHE A 553 45.59 -5.47 -0.92
CA PHE A 553 46.45 -4.37 -0.47
C PHE A 553 47.92 -4.78 -0.45
N ASP A 554 48.78 -4.01 -1.11
CA ASP A 554 50.24 -4.18 -1.07
C ASP A 554 50.84 -3.33 0.06
N GLU A 555 51.29 -3.99 1.13
CA GLU A 555 51.89 -3.33 2.30
C GLU A 555 53.19 -2.58 1.97
N SER A 556 53.93 -2.99 0.93
CA SER A 556 55.21 -2.39 0.56
C SER A 556 55.07 -1.04 -0.16
N LYS A 557 53.95 -0.87 -0.89
CA LYS A 557 53.65 0.34 -1.67
C LYS A 557 52.53 1.19 -1.09
N GLY A 558 51.74 0.65 -0.16
CA GLY A 558 50.60 1.32 0.45
C GLY A 558 49.41 1.52 -0.50
N VAL A 559 49.28 0.69 -1.54
CA VAL A 559 48.23 0.81 -2.58
C VAL A 559 47.55 -0.54 -2.85
N TYR A 560 46.35 -0.50 -3.44
CA TYR A 560 45.61 -1.68 -3.90
C TYR A 560 45.92 -1.97 -5.38
N ASP A 561 47.06 -2.61 -5.67
CA ASP A 561 47.50 -2.90 -7.04
C ASP A 561 47.61 -4.40 -7.38
N GLN A 562 47.46 -5.29 -6.39
CA GLN A 562 47.55 -6.74 -6.59
C GLN A 562 46.20 -7.33 -6.98
N LEU A 563 46.00 -7.62 -8.27
CA LEU A 563 44.74 -8.22 -8.75
C LEU A 563 44.55 -9.63 -8.16
N ASN A 564 43.42 -9.85 -7.51
CA ASN A 564 43.01 -11.16 -7.02
C ASN A 564 42.19 -11.89 -8.10
N ASP A 565 42.85 -12.76 -8.85
CA ASP A 565 42.26 -13.54 -9.95
C ASP A 565 41.11 -14.45 -9.49
N SER A 566 41.10 -14.89 -8.23
CA SER A 566 40.07 -15.78 -7.68
C SER A 566 38.77 -15.06 -7.32
N LEU A 567 38.85 -13.75 -7.04
CA LEU A 567 37.72 -12.93 -6.61
C LEU A 567 37.23 -11.96 -7.68
N SER A 568 38.00 -11.82 -8.77
CA SER A 568 37.68 -11.00 -9.95
C SER A 568 36.93 -11.81 -11.01
N ASN A 569 35.89 -11.21 -11.59
CA ASN A 569 35.11 -11.82 -12.66
C ASN A 569 34.50 -10.76 -13.60
N ALA A 570 34.22 -11.17 -14.83
CA ALA A 570 33.47 -10.34 -15.77
C ALA A 570 32.46 -11.22 -16.49
N PHE A 571 31.22 -10.75 -16.62
CA PHE A 571 30.20 -11.46 -17.38
C PHE A 571 29.30 -10.50 -18.14
N THR A 572 28.91 -10.93 -19.33
CA THR A 572 27.92 -10.28 -20.17
C THR A 572 26.74 -11.23 -20.31
N ASN A 573 25.56 -10.76 -19.94
CA ASN A 573 24.30 -11.47 -20.12
C ASN A 573 23.45 -10.74 -21.16
N ASN A 574 22.97 -11.44 -22.17
CA ASN A 574 22.05 -10.95 -23.18
C ASN A 574 20.83 -11.86 -23.21
N THR A 575 19.66 -11.33 -22.89
CA THR A 575 18.40 -12.07 -22.84
C THR A 575 17.39 -11.41 -23.75
N VAL A 576 16.98 -12.12 -24.81
CA VAL A 576 15.91 -11.69 -25.71
C VAL A 576 14.65 -12.48 -25.37
N ASN A 577 13.64 -11.76 -24.90
CA ASN A 577 12.31 -12.28 -24.63
C ASN A 577 11.36 -11.83 -25.75
N GLN A 578 10.69 -12.78 -26.40
CA GLN A 578 9.57 -12.51 -27.29
C GLN A 578 8.31 -13.13 -26.71
N GLN A 579 7.21 -12.41 -26.83
CA GLN A 579 5.91 -12.82 -26.37
C GLN A 579 4.91 -12.63 -27.50
N ALA A 580 4.19 -13.68 -27.85
CA ALA A 580 3.05 -13.60 -28.74
C ALA A 580 1.82 -14.13 -28.01
N GLY A 581 0.70 -13.44 -28.06
CA GLY A 581 -0.50 -13.88 -27.38
C GLY A 581 -1.78 -13.51 -28.10
N LEU A 582 -2.82 -14.27 -27.76
CA LEU A 582 -4.19 -14.02 -28.16
C LEU A 582 -5.06 -14.03 -26.91
N ALA A 583 -5.98 -13.09 -26.81
CA ALA A 583 -6.98 -13.05 -25.75
C ALA A 583 -8.37 -12.75 -26.31
N PHE A 584 -9.34 -13.57 -25.95
CA PHE A 584 -10.75 -13.30 -26.18
C PHE A 584 -11.29 -12.49 -25.01
N ARG A 585 -11.95 -11.36 -25.27
CA ARG A 585 -12.45 -10.43 -24.25
C ARG A 585 -13.93 -10.10 -24.48
N THR A 586 -14.66 -9.84 -23.40
CA THR A 586 -16.03 -9.33 -23.45
C THR A 586 -16.23 -8.10 -22.55
N SER A 587 -17.11 -7.15 -22.92
CA SER A 587 -17.31 -5.89 -22.20
C SER A 587 -18.76 -5.58 -21.83
N LYS A 588 -19.49 -6.51 -21.20
CA LYS A 588 -20.86 -6.23 -20.73
C LYS A 588 -20.88 -5.57 -19.34
N LEU A 589 -21.93 -4.80 -19.07
CA LEU A 589 -22.11 -4.09 -17.80
C LEU A 589 -22.21 -5.01 -16.57
N LYS A 590 -22.78 -6.22 -16.73
CA LYS A 590 -23.01 -7.18 -15.64
C LYS A 590 -21.88 -8.19 -15.47
N TYR A 591 -21.28 -8.65 -16.57
CA TYR A 591 -20.20 -9.62 -16.58
C TYR A 591 -19.19 -9.27 -17.68
N ASP A 592 -17.92 -9.30 -17.35
CA ASP A 592 -16.84 -9.13 -18.31
C ASP A 592 -15.77 -10.20 -18.03
N TYR A 593 -15.29 -10.83 -19.09
CA TYR A 593 -14.28 -11.87 -18.97
C TYR A 593 -13.26 -11.78 -20.10
N SER A 594 -12.02 -12.13 -19.78
CA SER A 594 -10.92 -12.26 -20.71
C SER A 594 -10.26 -13.61 -20.49
N ILE A 595 -10.05 -14.36 -21.57
CA ILE A 595 -9.31 -15.62 -21.57
C ILE A 595 -8.25 -15.48 -22.65
N GLY A 596 -6.99 -15.65 -22.28
CA GLY A 596 -5.87 -15.55 -23.20
C GLY A 596 -4.78 -16.57 -22.92
N LEU A 597 -3.94 -16.74 -23.93
CA LEU A 597 -2.74 -17.54 -23.87
C LEU A 597 -1.61 -16.75 -24.50
N ASN A 598 -0.50 -16.65 -23.79
CA ASN A 598 0.73 -16.11 -24.31
C ASN A 598 1.76 -17.24 -24.46
N VAL A 599 2.51 -17.21 -25.56
CA VAL A 599 3.68 -18.04 -25.79
C VAL A 599 4.91 -17.14 -25.65
N LEU A 600 5.84 -17.56 -24.80
CA LEU A 600 7.05 -16.83 -24.42
C LEU A 600 8.26 -17.59 -24.97
N PHE A 601 8.98 -16.95 -25.88
CA PHE A 601 10.27 -17.42 -26.38
C PHE A 601 11.37 -16.65 -25.67
N ASN A 602 12.26 -17.35 -24.99
CA ASN A 602 13.37 -16.74 -24.29
C ASN A 602 14.68 -17.37 -24.78
N ASN A 603 15.57 -16.51 -25.27
CA ASN A 603 16.94 -16.87 -25.59
C ASN A 603 17.86 -16.11 -24.63
N LEU A 604 18.67 -16.86 -23.90
CA LEU A 604 19.69 -16.35 -22.98
C LEU A 604 21.06 -16.76 -23.50
N ASP A 605 21.89 -15.74 -23.72
CA ASP A 605 23.30 -15.86 -24.02
C ASP A 605 24.09 -15.24 -22.88
N ASN A 606 24.91 -16.05 -22.21
CA ASN A 606 25.83 -15.55 -21.22
C ASN A 606 27.27 -15.93 -21.57
N ASN A 607 28.14 -14.92 -21.58
CA ASN A 607 29.57 -15.12 -21.63
C ASN A 607 30.18 -14.67 -20.30
N THR A 608 30.89 -15.57 -19.63
CA THR A 608 31.59 -15.27 -18.38
C THR A 608 33.08 -15.53 -18.53
N TYR A 609 33.89 -14.50 -18.28
CA TYR A 609 35.33 -14.60 -18.20
C TYR A 609 35.77 -14.79 -16.74
N SER A 610 36.47 -15.90 -16.48
CA SER A 610 37.05 -16.21 -15.18
C SER A 610 38.54 -15.88 -15.21
N PHE A 611 38.97 -14.93 -14.37
CA PHE A 611 40.37 -14.52 -14.26
C PHE A 611 41.24 -15.66 -13.70
N ARG A 612 40.72 -16.45 -12.77
CA ARG A 612 41.41 -17.65 -12.21
C ARG A 612 41.75 -18.69 -13.27
N THR A 613 40.78 -19.03 -14.12
CA THR A 613 40.97 -20.10 -15.12
C THR A 613 41.44 -19.57 -16.47
N LYS A 614 41.47 -18.24 -16.66
CA LYS A 614 41.77 -17.55 -17.91
C LYS A 614 41.02 -18.13 -19.11
N ARG A 615 39.76 -18.52 -18.87
CA ARG A 615 38.89 -19.17 -19.85
C ARG A 615 37.51 -18.52 -19.83
N ASP A 616 36.96 -18.37 -21.02
CA ASP A 616 35.56 -18.03 -21.21
C ASP A 616 34.68 -19.25 -20.98
N SER A 617 33.52 -19.01 -20.38
CA SER A 617 32.42 -19.97 -20.30
C SER A 617 31.21 -19.36 -20.99
N LEU A 618 30.74 -20.04 -22.04
CA LEU A 618 29.52 -19.69 -22.74
C LEU A 618 28.39 -20.57 -22.25
N ILE A 619 27.30 -19.96 -21.79
CA ILE A 619 26.04 -20.63 -21.49
C ILE A 619 25.00 -20.11 -22.47
N HIS A 620 24.47 -21.01 -23.30
CA HIS A 620 23.35 -20.74 -24.19
C HIS A 620 22.13 -21.52 -23.71
N GLN A 621 21.00 -20.85 -23.54
CA GLN A 621 19.75 -21.49 -23.20
C GLN A 621 18.60 -20.90 -24.02
N SER A 622 17.87 -21.75 -24.72
CA SER A 622 16.62 -21.40 -25.40
C SER A 622 15.46 -22.15 -24.78
N THR A 623 14.39 -21.43 -24.45
CA THR A 623 13.20 -22.01 -23.83
C THR A 623 11.93 -21.44 -24.42
N VAL A 624 10.92 -22.31 -24.52
CA VAL A 624 9.54 -21.94 -24.90
C VAL A 624 8.65 -22.19 -23.71
N ASN A 625 7.90 -21.17 -23.30
CA ASN A 625 7.03 -21.21 -22.13
C ASN A 625 5.62 -20.75 -22.48
N PHE A 626 4.64 -21.26 -21.74
CA PHE A 626 3.24 -20.89 -21.89
C PHE A 626 2.79 -20.08 -20.68
N ALA A 627 2.14 -18.94 -20.92
CA ALA A 627 1.63 -18.04 -19.89
C ALA A 627 0.12 -17.80 -20.11
N PRO A 628 -0.73 -18.72 -19.62
CA PRO A 628 -2.17 -18.55 -19.68
C PRO A 628 -2.61 -17.41 -18.75
N ASN A 629 -3.59 -16.62 -19.19
CA ASN A 629 -4.19 -15.56 -18.41
C ASN A 629 -5.72 -15.63 -18.52
N ALA A 630 -6.41 -15.54 -17.39
CA ALA A 630 -7.86 -15.44 -17.36
C ALA A 630 -8.30 -14.39 -16.34
N SER A 631 -9.32 -13.61 -16.69
CA SER A 631 -9.99 -12.72 -15.77
C SER A 631 -11.49 -12.81 -15.94
N PHE A 632 -12.21 -12.76 -14.84
CA PHE A 632 -13.66 -12.78 -14.78
C PHE A 632 -14.13 -11.77 -13.75
N ASN A 633 -14.94 -10.82 -14.18
CA ASN A 633 -15.53 -9.78 -13.37
C ASN A 633 -17.05 -9.92 -13.43
N TYR A 634 -17.68 -9.91 -12.27
CA TYR A 634 -19.13 -9.96 -12.13
C TYR A 634 -19.60 -8.81 -11.24
N THR A 635 -20.43 -7.94 -11.81
CA THR A 635 -21.02 -6.79 -11.13
C THR A 635 -22.45 -7.13 -10.74
N PHE A 636 -22.66 -7.58 -9.50
CA PHE A 636 -23.99 -7.91 -8.96
C PHE A 636 -24.89 -6.67 -8.91
N ALA A 637 -24.31 -5.54 -8.53
CA ALA A 637 -24.92 -4.21 -8.47
C ALA A 637 -23.80 -3.15 -8.54
N LYS A 638 -24.16 -1.87 -8.69
CA LYS A 638 -23.19 -0.74 -8.70
C LYS A 638 -22.25 -0.74 -7.49
N ASN A 639 -22.63 -1.40 -6.41
CA ASN A 639 -21.98 -1.39 -5.11
C ASN A 639 -21.52 -2.80 -4.64
N LYS A 640 -21.56 -3.81 -5.53
CA LYS A 640 -21.19 -5.21 -5.26
C LYS A 640 -20.51 -5.83 -6.47
N ARG A 641 -19.22 -6.16 -6.36
CA ARG A 641 -18.41 -6.71 -7.46
C ARG A 641 -17.55 -7.88 -7.00
N LEU A 642 -17.47 -8.91 -7.82
CA LEU A 642 -16.53 -10.02 -7.71
C LEU A 642 -15.57 -9.97 -8.90
N ARG A 643 -14.28 -10.13 -8.64
CA ARG A 643 -13.21 -10.19 -9.63
C ARG A 643 -12.37 -11.42 -9.36
N ILE A 644 -12.16 -12.25 -10.38
CA ILE A 644 -11.33 -13.43 -10.34
C ILE A 644 -10.25 -13.25 -11.41
N ASN A 645 -8.99 -13.33 -11.04
CA ASN A 645 -7.85 -13.25 -11.93
C ASN A 645 -6.99 -14.50 -11.75
N TYR A 646 -6.61 -15.11 -12.87
CA TYR A 646 -5.67 -16.20 -12.93
C TYR A 646 -4.56 -15.83 -13.90
N ASN A 647 -3.30 -16.00 -13.47
CA ASN A 647 -2.14 -15.88 -14.35
C ASN A 647 -1.18 -17.03 -14.07
N GLY A 648 -0.70 -17.67 -15.14
CA GLY A 648 0.47 -18.54 -15.12
C GLY A 648 1.68 -17.76 -15.67
N ASN A 649 2.81 -17.86 -15.00
CA ASN A 649 4.06 -17.25 -15.45
C ASN A 649 5.26 -18.17 -15.19
N THR A 650 6.21 -18.17 -16.11
CA THR A 650 7.50 -18.85 -15.93
C THR A 650 8.55 -17.87 -15.41
N THR A 651 9.38 -18.32 -14.47
CA THR A 651 10.58 -17.62 -14.02
C THR A 651 11.82 -18.43 -14.39
N GLN A 652 12.73 -17.80 -15.11
CA GLN A 652 13.95 -18.46 -15.60
C GLN A 652 15.03 -18.56 -14.53
N PRO A 653 15.89 -19.59 -14.58
CA PRO A 653 17.11 -19.62 -13.79
C PRO A 653 18.00 -18.43 -14.14
N THR A 654 18.66 -17.86 -13.13
CA THR A 654 19.68 -16.83 -13.34
C THR A 654 20.99 -17.45 -13.85
N VAL A 655 21.82 -16.66 -14.51
CA VAL A 655 23.16 -17.10 -14.97
C VAL A 655 23.97 -17.69 -13.81
N GLN A 656 23.99 -17.01 -12.66
CA GLN A 656 24.71 -17.47 -11.47
C GLN A 656 24.20 -18.83 -10.98
N GLN A 657 22.89 -19.07 -11.08
CA GLN A 657 22.30 -20.36 -10.74
C GLN A 657 22.66 -21.46 -11.73
N LEU A 658 22.98 -21.14 -12.98
CA LEU A 658 23.38 -22.11 -14.02
C LEU A 658 24.88 -22.38 -14.02
N GLN A 659 25.70 -21.45 -13.54
CA GLN A 659 27.16 -21.52 -13.65
C GLN A 659 27.76 -22.64 -12.78
N PRO A 660 28.37 -23.70 -13.37
CA PRO A 660 28.91 -24.83 -12.62
C PRO A 660 30.27 -24.54 -11.96
N VAL A 661 30.60 -23.27 -11.71
CA VAL A 661 31.87 -22.86 -11.12
C VAL A 661 31.64 -22.52 -9.64
N PRO A 662 32.39 -23.14 -8.70
CA PRO A 662 32.32 -22.75 -7.30
C PRO A 662 32.80 -21.30 -7.10
N ASP A 663 31.92 -20.45 -6.57
CA ASP A 663 32.22 -19.13 -6.07
C ASP A 663 32.81 -19.27 -4.65
N ASN A 664 34.12 -18.99 -4.55
CA ASN A 664 34.89 -19.05 -3.31
C ASN A 664 35.11 -17.66 -2.69
N SER A 665 34.32 -16.65 -3.08
CA SER A 665 34.42 -15.30 -2.51
C SER A 665 34.21 -15.25 -1.00
N ASN A 666 33.56 -16.27 -0.44
CA ASN A 666 33.56 -16.53 0.99
C ASN A 666 34.13 -17.92 1.29
N ALA A 667 35.27 -17.98 1.97
CA ALA A 667 35.92 -19.24 2.36
C ALA A 667 35.04 -20.13 3.26
N LEU A 668 34.06 -19.57 3.98
CA LEU A 668 33.11 -20.27 4.83
C LEU A 668 31.77 -20.60 4.14
N TYR A 669 31.51 -20.05 2.95
CA TYR A 669 30.27 -20.30 2.20
C TYR A 669 30.55 -20.39 0.70
N VAL A 670 30.63 -21.62 0.20
CA VAL A 670 30.93 -21.92 -1.21
C VAL A 670 29.63 -22.17 -1.97
N GLN A 671 29.34 -21.33 -2.97
CA GLN A 671 28.18 -21.51 -3.85
C GLN A 671 28.61 -22.16 -5.16
N GLN A 672 27.85 -23.14 -5.64
CA GLN A 672 28.08 -23.77 -6.94
C GLN A 672 26.75 -23.82 -7.68
N GLY A 673 26.69 -23.28 -8.90
CA GLY A 673 25.50 -23.36 -9.73
C GLY A 673 25.23 -24.77 -10.28
N ASN A 674 24.11 -24.90 -10.97
CA ASN A 674 23.59 -26.13 -11.52
C ASN A 674 23.09 -25.90 -12.96
N PRO A 675 23.83 -26.37 -13.98
CA PRO A 675 23.44 -26.25 -15.38
C PRO A 675 22.11 -26.92 -15.73
N ASP A 676 21.68 -27.92 -14.95
CA ASP A 676 20.50 -28.73 -15.23
C ASP A 676 19.18 -28.08 -14.78
N LEU A 677 19.21 -26.81 -14.36
CA LEU A 677 18.01 -26.14 -13.85
C LEU A 677 16.96 -25.91 -14.94
N LYS A 678 15.75 -26.37 -14.64
CA LYS A 678 14.56 -26.09 -15.44
C LYS A 678 13.92 -24.77 -15.01
N PRO A 679 13.24 -24.07 -15.93
CA PRO A 679 12.40 -22.94 -15.58
C PRO A 679 11.33 -23.31 -14.56
N SER A 680 11.09 -22.41 -13.60
CA SER A 680 10.04 -22.58 -12.61
C SER A 680 8.72 -22.01 -13.13
N PHE A 681 7.62 -22.73 -12.92
CA PHE A 681 6.30 -22.27 -13.36
C PHE A 681 5.44 -21.96 -12.13
N ASN A 682 4.88 -20.75 -12.08
CA ASN A 682 4.07 -20.28 -10.97
C ASN A 682 2.67 -19.89 -11.47
N ASN A 683 1.66 -20.36 -10.76
CA ASN A 683 0.27 -20.00 -10.98
C ASN A 683 -0.17 -19.10 -9.84
N THR A 684 -0.86 -18.01 -10.16
CA THR A 684 -1.48 -17.14 -9.17
C THR A 684 -2.96 -16.99 -9.47
N LEU A 685 -3.79 -17.36 -8.51
CA LEU A 685 -5.23 -17.12 -8.51
C LEU A 685 -5.52 -16.03 -7.48
N ARG A 686 -6.18 -14.95 -7.90
CA ARG A 686 -6.66 -13.87 -7.03
C ARG A 686 -8.18 -13.75 -7.17
N ILE A 687 -8.88 -13.77 -6.06
CA ILE A 687 -10.33 -13.55 -5.96
C ILE A 687 -10.53 -12.33 -5.07
N ASN A 688 -11.11 -11.27 -5.62
CA ASN A 688 -11.43 -10.04 -4.92
C ASN A 688 -12.94 -9.85 -4.91
N TYR A 689 -13.52 -9.61 -3.74
CA TYR A 689 -14.92 -9.30 -3.55
C TYR A 689 -15.06 -7.96 -2.83
N ASN A 690 -15.72 -7.02 -3.48
CA ASN A 690 -15.88 -5.66 -2.99
C ASN A 690 -17.37 -5.36 -2.86
N GLN A 691 -17.78 -4.96 -1.66
CA GLN A 691 -19.13 -4.51 -1.38
C GLN A 691 -19.10 -3.21 -0.59
N PHE A 692 -19.93 -2.26 -0.97
CA PHE A 692 -20.19 -1.05 -0.19
C PHE A 692 -21.69 -0.78 -0.18
N ASN A 693 -22.27 -0.34 0.93
CA ASN A 693 -23.68 0.02 0.97
C ASN A 693 -23.83 1.51 1.25
N ASN A 694 -24.36 2.27 0.28
CA ASN A 694 -24.47 3.72 0.37
C ASN A 694 -25.46 4.20 1.43
N THR A 695 -26.43 3.37 1.82
CA THR A 695 -27.46 3.73 2.82
C THR A 695 -26.98 3.51 4.24
N THR A 696 -26.25 2.42 4.46
CA THR A 696 -25.74 2.03 5.77
C THR A 696 -24.26 2.36 5.96
N PHE A 697 -23.61 2.96 4.96
CA PHE A 697 -22.17 3.21 4.84
C PHE A 697 -21.24 2.04 5.20
N ARG A 698 -21.76 0.80 5.16
CA ARG A 698 -21.01 -0.41 5.44
C ARG A 698 -20.18 -0.82 4.22
N GLY A 699 -18.87 -0.99 4.41
CA GLY A 699 -17.95 -1.54 3.43
C GLY A 699 -17.48 -2.93 3.84
N MET A 700 -17.35 -3.83 2.87
CA MET A 700 -16.70 -5.13 3.04
C MET A 700 -15.80 -5.38 1.83
N PHE A 701 -14.57 -5.76 2.11
CA PHE A 701 -13.58 -6.17 1.13
C PHE A 701 -13.05 -7.54 1.53
N ALA A 702 -13.09 -8.50 0.61
CA ALA A 702 -12.48 -9.80 0.81
C ALA A 702 -11.54 -10.09 -0.35
N SER A 703 -10.32 -10.53 -0.05
CA SER A 703 -9.36 -10.99 -1.05
C SER A 703 -8.84 -12.36 -0.68
N LEU A 704 -8.76 -13.24 -1.66
CA LEU A 704 -8.12 -14.55 -1.55
C LEU A 704 -7.06 -14.63 -2.64
N ARG A 705 -5.82 -14.94 -2.29
CA ARG A 705 -4.73 -15.16 -3.23
C ARG A 705 -4.08 -16.51 -2.94
N GLY A 706 -4.15 -17.40 -3.92
CA GLY A 706 -3.43 -18.67 -3.93
C GLY A 706 -2.31 -18.63 -4.96
N SER A 707 -1.13 -19.11 -4.59
CA SER A 707 -0.01 -19.32 -5.51
C SER A 707 0.55 -20.73 -5.34
N PHE A 708 0.79 -21.41 -6.45
CA PHE A 708 1.35 -22.76 -6.48
C PHE A 708 2.15 -22.95 -7.77
N GLY A 709 3.19 -23.76 -7.70
CA GLY A 709 4.11 -23.89 -8.81
C GLY A 709 4.83 -25.22 -8.87
N ALA A 710 5.48 -25.43 -10.02
CA ALA A 710 6.35 -26.55 -10.29
C ALA A 710 7.78 -26.06 -10.52
N ASN A 711 8.75 -26.95 -10.24
CA ASN A 711 10.17 -26.73 -10.46
C ASN A 711 10.72 -25.47 -9.75
N LYS A 712 10.25 -25.16 -8.54
CA LYS A 712 10.80 -24.04 -7.76
C LYS A 712 12.30 -24.26 -7.55
N ILE A 713 13.11 -23.26 -7.88
CA ILE A 713 14.56 -23.33 -7.68
C ILE A 713 14.85 -22.98 -6.21
N ILE A 714 15.41 -23.92 -5.45
CA ILE A 714 15.86 -23.70 -4.06
C ILE A 714 17.34 -24.04 -3.91
N ASN A 715 18.01 -23.46 -2.92
CA ASN A 715 19.39 -23.79 -2.59
C ASN A 715 19.43 -24.97 -1.61
N SER A 716 20.03 -26.08 -2.03
CA SER A 716 20.41 -27.19 -1.15
C SER A 716 21.69 -26.84 -0.42
N THR A 717 21.70 -26.98 0.91
CA THR A 717 22.86 -26.61 1.74
C THR A 717 23.48 -27.82 2.46
N ARG A 718 24.80 -27.85 2.55
CA ARG A 718 25.58 -28.87 3.25
C ARG A 718 26.66 -28.19 4.10
N LEU A 719 26.58 -28.35 5.43
CA LEU A 719 27.60 -27.84 6.36
C LEU A 719 28.65 -28.93 6.62
N ASP A 720 29.91 -28.59 6.39
CA ASP A 720 31.06 -29.36 6.87
C ASP A 720 31.35 -28.96 8.32
N THR A 721 31.08 -29.86 9.26
CA THR A 721 31.23 -29.61 10.69
C THR A 721 32.68 -29.54 11.16
N ALA A 722 33.64 -30.08 10.39
CA ALA A 722 35.05 -30.03 10.74
C ALA A 722 35.67 -28.66 10.43
N THR A 723 35.24 -28.02 9.34
CA THR A 723 35.78 -26.73 8.87
C THR A 723 34.83 -25.55 9.09
N GLY A 724 33.56 -25.81 9.45
CA GLY A 724 32.51 -24.79 9.53
C GLY A 724 32.05 -24.27 8.16
N LYS A 725 32.55 -24.84 7.04
CA LYS A 725 32.24 -24.40 5.68
C LYS A 725 30.87 -24.90 5.25
N THR A 726 30.08 -24.03 4.65
CA THR A 726 28.77 -24.40 4.08
C THR A 726 28.83 -24.39 2.55
N PHE A 727 28.41 -25.49 1.92
CA PHE A 727 28.26 -25.62 0.48
C PHE A 727 26.80 -25.41 0.09
N SER A 728 26.56 -24.68 -1.00
CA SER A 728 25.21 -24.38 -1.49
C SER A 728 25.09 -24.66 -2.99
N LYS A 729 24.08 -25.45 -3.39
CA LYS A 729 23.80 -25.77 -4.80
C LYS A 729 22.30 -25.60 -5.13
N PRO A 730 21.92 -24.87 -6.19
CA PRO A 730 20.53 -24.70 -6.58
C PRO A 730 19.96 -25.97 -7.22
N VAL A 731 18.73 -26.34 -6.87
CA VAL A 731 18.02 -27.52 -7.35
C VAL A 731 16.52 -27.21 -7.56
N ASN A 732 15.90 -27.83 -8.56
CA ASN A 732 14.44 -27.73 -8.75
C ASN A 732 13.71 -28.67 -7.78
N VAL A 733 12.71 -28.14 -7.08
CA VAL A 733 11.83 -28.91 -6.19
C VAL A 733 10.35 -28.60 -6.45
N ASN A 734 9.50 -29.56 -6.10
CA ASN A 734 8.04 -29.42 -6.16
C ASN A 734 7.45 -29.37 -4.74
N GLY A 735 6.17 -28.98 -4.65
CA GLY A 735 5.42 -29.00 -3.39
C GLY A 735 5.37 -27.67 -2.64
N TYR A 736 5.86 -26.58 -3.25
CA TYR A 736 5.65 -25.22 -2.75
C TYR A 736 4.24 -24.71 -3.08
N TYR A 737 3.57 -24.15 -2.09
CA TYR A 737 2.36 -23.38 -2.29
C TYR A 737 2.15 -22.38 -1.16
N SER A 738 1.46 -21.30 -1.46
CA SER A 738 1.08 -20.26 -0.51
C SER A 738 -0.36 -19.83 -0.73
N LEU A 739 -1.12 -19.77 0.34
CA LEU A 739 -2.48 -19.23 0.39
C LEU A 739 -2.48 -18.02 1.31
N SER A 740 -3.08 -16.93 0.86
CA SER A 740 -3.33 -15.76 1.67
C SER A 740 -4.78 -15.33 1.50
N GLY A 741 -5.41 -14.94 2.59
CA GLY A 741 -6.79 -14.46 2.63
C GLY A 741 -6.85 -13.20 3.48
N MET A 742 -7.71 -12.29 3.10
CA MET A 742 -7.91 -11.04 3.81
C MET A 742 -9.38 -10.67 3.79
N LEU A 743 -9.91 -10.23 4.92
CA LEU A 743 -11.26 -9.70 5.08
C LEU A 743 -11.16 -8.38 5.83
N HIS A 744 -11.63 -7.30 5.21
CA HIS A 744 -11.74 -5.98 5.82
C HIS A 744 -13.21 -5.59 5.86
N ASN A 745 -13.71 -5.26 7.05
CA ASN A 745 -15.03 -4.69 7.23
C ASN A 745 -14.90 -3.27 7.74
N SER A 746 -15.73 -2.37 7.24
CA SER A 746 -15.89 -1.01 7.71
C SER A 746 -17.35 -0.80 8.05
N ILE A 747 -17.63 -0.58 9.33
CA ILE A 747 -18.98 -0.49 9.88
C ILE A 747 -19.10 0.89 10.53
N PRO A 748 -19.98 1.79 10.06
CA PRO A 748 -20.19 3.05 10.75
C PRO A 748 -20.88 2.81 12.09
N LEU A 749 -20.43 3.52 13.11
CA LEU A 749 -20.99 3.43 14.47
C LEU A 749 -22.24 4.29 14.64
N SER A 750 -22.39 5.34 13.83
CA SER A 750 -23.59 6.17 13.77
C SER A 750 -23.83 6.70 12.36
N LYS A 751 -24.94 7.42 12.16
CA LYS A 751 -25.21 8.14 10.91
C LYS A 751 -24.31 9.36 10.73
N THR A 752 -23.56 9.76 11.76
CA THR A 752 -22.65 10.91 11.71
C THR A 752 -21.35 10.50 11.00
N PRO A 753 -20.95 11.19 9.92
CA PRO A 753 -19.66 10.94 9.27
C PRO A 753 -18.48 11.07 10.25
N GLY A 754 -17.47 10.21 10.09
CA GLY A 754 -16.27 10.20 10.94
C GLY A 754 -16.34 9.30 12.18
N GLN A 755 -17.40 8.48 12.32
CA GLN A 755 -17.49 7.44 13.37
C GLN A 755 -17.56 6.05 12.73
N ASN A 756 -16.49 5.27 12.81
CA ASN A 756 -16.40 3.97 12.16
C ASN A 756 -15.64 2.93 13.00
N LEU A 757 -16.02 1.68 12.79
CA LEU A 757 -15.35 0.48 13.26
C LEU A 757 -14.81 -0.25 12.04
N ASN A 758 -13.48 -0.31 11.93
CA ASN A 758 -12.79 -1.09 10.92
C ASN A 758 -12.26 -2.36 11.56
N THR A 759 -12.54 -3.52 10.97
CA THR A 759 -11.97 -4.80 11.40
C THR A 759 -11.22 -5.41 10.24
N GLY A 760 -10.00 -5.87 10.48
CA GLY A 760 -9.19 -6.60 9.51
C GLY A 760 -8.93 -8.02 10.00
N THR A 761 -9.12 -9.00 9.14
CA THR A 761 -8.67 -10.38 9.36
C THR A 761 -7.76 -10.73 8.20
N SER A 762 -6.54 -11.19 8.48
CA SER A 762 -5.62 -11.70 7.48
C SER A 762 -5.14 -13.09 7.89
N ILE A 763 -5.14 -14.01 6.93
CA ILE A 763 -4.63 -15.36 7.08
C ILE A 763 -3.57 -15.60 6.01
N GLY A 764 -2.40 -16.08 6.41
CA GLY A 764 -1.33 -16.50 5.54
C GLY A 764 -0.93 -17.92 5.89
N TYR A 765 -0.97 -18.82 4.91
CA TYR A 765 -0.47 -20.17 5.05
C TYR A 765 0.50 -20.45 3.90
N SER A 766 1.73 -20.82 4.22
CA SER A 766 2.73 -21.18 3.21
C SER A 766 3.44 -22.46 3.58
N ARG A 767 3.58 -23.34 2.60
CA ARG A 767 4.49 -24.49 2.67
C ARG A 767 5.69 -24.20 1.78
N ASP A 768 6.86 -24.13 2.39
CA ASP A 768 8.13 -24.05 1.69
C ASP A 768 8.94 -25.34 1.83
N VAL A 769 9.88 -25.52 0.90
CA VAL A 769 10.75 -26.69 0.83
C VAL A 769 12.18 -26.24 1.02
N ASN A 770 12.89 -26.89 1.95
CA ASN A 770 14.31 -26.71 2.18
C ASN A 770 15.02 -28.06 2.05
N ILE A 771 16.25 -28.08 1.55
CA ILE A 771 17.12 -29.25 1.60
C ILE A 771 18.37 -28.89 2.41
N THR A 772 18.59 -29.57 3.53
CA THR A 772 19.74 -29.39 4.41
C THR A 772 20.40 -30.76 4.64
N GLN A 773 21.71 -30.85 4.45
CA GLN A 773 22.47 -32.11 4.53
C GLN A 773 21.91 -33.23 3.64
N GLY A 774 21.32 -32.87 2.49
CA GLY A 774 20.69 -33.83 1.58
C GLY A 774 19.31 -34.33 2.01
N VAL A 775 18.80 -33.91 3.16
CA VAL A 775 17.47 -34.28 3.66
C VAL A 775 16.45 -33.18 3.36
N MET A 776 15.30 -33.58 2.81
CA MET A 776 14.20 -32.66 2.51
C MET A 776 13.42 -32.30 3.78
N ASN A 777 13.20 -31.01 3.99
CA ASN A 777 12.43 -30.46 5.11
C ASN A 777 11.32 -29.54 4.58
N TYR A 778 10.10 -29.75 5.06
CA TYR A 778 8.99 -28.87 4.76
C TYR A 778 8.77 -27.89 5.90
N LYS A 779 8.81 -26.60 5.58
CA LYS A 779 8.48 -25.51 6.49
C LYS A 779 7.05 -25.09 6.25
N ASN A 780 6.15 -25.40 7.17
CA ASN A 780 4.78 -24.86 7.13
C ASN A 780 4.70 -23.67 8.07
N THR A 781 4.28 -22.53 7.55
CA THR A 781 4.11 -21.29 8.31
C THR A 781 2.65 -20.87 8.24
N LEU A 782 2.01 -20.67 9.39
CA LEU A 782 0.69 -20.08 9.54
C LEU A 782 0.86 -18.72 10.23
N GLN A 783 0.30 -17.69 9.60
CA GLN A 783 0.22 -16.34 10.12
C GLN A 783 -1.26 -15.97 10.17
N LEU A 784 -1.76 -15.61 11.35
CA LEU A 784 -3.12 -15.14 11.54
C LEU A 784 -3.07 -13.78 12.21
N SER A 785 -3.65 -12.78 11.56
CA SER A 785 -3.69 -11.40 12.04
C SER A 785 -5.13 -10.96 12.18
N GLN A 786 -5.51 -10.51 13.37
CA GLN A 786 -6.79 -9.86 13.61
C GLN A 786 -6.53 -8.43 14.06
N SER A 787 -7.18 -7.46 13.44
CA SER A 787 -7.12 -6.05 13.82
C SER A 787 -8.52 -5.47 13.99
N VAL A 788 -8.63 -4.53 14.91
CA VAL A 788 -9.82 -3.73 15.18
C VAL A 788 -9.36 -2.29 15.35
N ASN A 789 -10.00 -1.36 14.66
CA ASN A 789 -9.77 0.06 14.79
C ASN A 789 -11.12 0.77 14.91
N VAL A 790 -11.29 1.52 15.98
CA VAL A 790 -12.47 2.31 16.31
C VAL A 790 -12.05 3.77 16.17
N SER A 791 -12.66 4.48 15.23
CA SER A 791 -12.51 5.93 15.09
C SER A 791 -13.79 6.60 15.53
N TYR A 792 -13.67 7.56 16.44
CA TYR A 792 -14.79 8.31 17.00
C TYR A 792 -14.50 9.80 17.01
N MET A 793 -15.38 10.56 16.39
CA MET A 793 -15.32 12.02 16.36
C MET A 793 -16.61 12.62 16.90
N TYR A 794 -16.46 13.61 17.78
CA TYR A 794 -17.56 14.44 18.25
C TYR A 794 -17.31 15.90 17.87
N LYS A 795 -18.02 16.35 16.82
CA LYS A 795 -17.88 17.69 16.24
C LYS A 795 -16.40 18.00 15.94
N GLU A 796 -15.99 19.24 16.19
CA GLU A 796 -14.61 19.69 16.10
C GLU A 796 -13.91 19.67 17.47
N LEU A 797 -14.54 19.12 18.51
CA LEU A 797 -14.06 19.21 19.91
C LEU A 797 -13.23 18.00 20.33
N PHE A 798 -13.61 16.79 19.89
CA PHE A 798 -13.00 15.56 20.32
C PHE A 798 -12.83 14.58 19.17
N ASP A 799 -11.66 13.97 19.09
CA ASP A 799 -11.28 13.02 18.06
C ASP A 799 -10.40 11.94 18.69
N ALA A 800 -10.89 10.71 18.69
CA ALA A 800 -10.20 9.56 19.26
C ALA A 800 -10.22 8.37 18.31
N ALA A 801 -9.06 7.73 18.17
CA ALA A 801 -8.89 6.48 17.46
C ALA A 801 -8.25 5.45 18.39
N LEU A 802 -8.93 4.32 18.59
CA LEU A 802 -8.46 3.19 19.38
C LEU A 802 -8.28 2.00 18.44
N GLY A 803 -7.07 1.45 18.40
CA GLY A 803 -6.75 0.28 17.61
C GLY A 803 -6.13 -0.82 18.46
N GLY A 804 -6.39 -2.06 18.06
CA GLY A 804 -5.78 -3.25 18.61
C GLY A 804 -5.56 -4.27 17.51
N SER A 805 -4.44 -4.96 17.53
CA SER A 805 -4.18 -6.09 16.65
C SER A 805 -3.43 -7.20 17.37
N VAL A 806 -3.72 -8.42 16.95
CA VAL A 806 -3.11 -9.65 17.44
C VAL A 806 -2.60 -10.42 16.24
N ASN A 807 -1.31 -10.74 16.25
CA ASN A 807 -0.66 -11.54 15.22
C ASN A 807 -0.19 -12.85 15.85
N TYR A 808 -0.75 -13.96 15.40
CA TYR A 808 -0.32 -15.30 15.75
C TYR A 808 0.56 -15.86 14.64
N ASN A 809 1.77 -16.27 15.00
CA ASN A 809 2.74 -16.86 14.09
C ASN A 809 3.07 -18.28 14.58
N ALA A 810 2.86 -19.27 13.72
CA ALA A 810 3.22 -20.65 13.99
C ALA A 810 4.03 -21.22 12.83
N THR A 811 5.21 -21.76 13.12
CA THR A 811 6.08 -22.42 12.16
C THR A 811 6.34 -23.85 12.62
N SER A 812 6.03 -24.81 11.75
CA SER A 812 6.30 -26.23 11.98
C SER A 812 7.25 -26.80 10.93
N TYR A 813 8.14 -27.68 11.35
CA TYR A 813 9.12 -28.37 10.53
C TYR A 813 8.85 -29.88 10.51
N THR A 814 9.18 -30.53 9.39
CA THR A 814 9.12 -32.00 9.30
C THR A 814 10.39 -32.66 9.84
N LEU A 815 11.52 -31.94 9.87
CA LEU A 815 12.78 -32.45 10.40
C LEU A 815 12.81 -32.33 11.95
N PRO A 816 13.03 -33.43 12.70
CA PRO A 816 12.97 -33.43 14.18
C PRO A 816 14.00 -32.55 14.89
N SER A 817 15.13 -32.26 14.23
CA SER A 817 16.22 -31.45 14.80
C SER A 817 15.95 -29.94 14.80
N THR A 818 14.85 -29.48 14.16
CA THR A 818 14.45 -28.08 14.14
C THR A 818 13.25 -27.86 15.08
N PRO A 819 13.35 -26.99 16.10
CA PRO A 819 12.23 -26.75 17.00
C PRO A 819 11.09 -26.00 16.29
N ASN A 820 9.86 -26.45 16.50
CA ASN A 820 8.67 -25.71 16.11
C ASN A 820 8.56 -24.42 16.94
N THR A 821 8.06 -23.35 16.33
CA THR A 821 7.88 -22.08 17.02
C THR A 821 6.46 -21.57 16.93
N GLN A 822 5.98 -20.99 18.03
CA GLN A 822 4.66 -20.37 18.11
C GLN A 822 4.74 -19.15 19.02
N TYR A 823 4.26 -18.00 18.55
CA TYR A 823 4.26 -16.77 19.33
C TYR A 823 3.12 -15.84 18.93
N PHE A 824 2.81 -14.91 19.82
CA PHE A 824 1.82 -13.86 19.64
C PHE A 824 2.48 -12.49 19.75
N ASP A 825 2.18 -11.61 18.81
CA ASP A 825 2.50 -10.19 18.90
C ASP A 825 1.20 -9.40 19.02
N TYR A 826 1.11 -8.57 20.06
CA TYR A 826 -0.02 -7.68 20.32
C TYR A 826 0.43 -6.26 20.06
N ASN A 827 -0.37 -5.48 19.35
CA ASN A 827 -0.15 -4.06 19.15
C ASN A 827 -1.44 -3.31 19.46
N PHE A 828 -1.38 -2.44 20.46
CA PHE A 828 -2.47 -1.56 20.86
C PHE A 828 -2.05 -0.12 20.63
N ASN A 829 -2.94 0.67 20.07
CA ASN A 829 -2.68 2.06 19.75
C ASN A 829 -3.88 2.93 20.12
N ALA A 830 -3.62 4.06 20.74
CA ALA A 830 -4.64 5.01 21.18
C ALA A 830 -4.18 6.43 20.83
N ASP A 831 -4.88 7.04 19.89
CA ASP A 831 -4.71 8.43 19.48
C ASP A 831 -5.90 9.22 20.01
N VAL A 832 -5.65 10.23 20.84
CA VAL A 832 -6.70 11.04 21.46
C VAL A 832 -6.35 12.50 21.31
N ASN A 833 -7.29 13.30 20.81
CA ASN A 833 -7.12 14.73 20.61
C ASN A 833 -8.34 15.50 21.11
N PHE A 834 -8.07 16.57 21.86
CA PHE A 834 -9.05 17.50 22.39
C PHE A 834 -8.77 18.90 21.86
N ASN A 835 -9.78 19.52 21.27
CA ASN A 835 -9.78 20.93 20.91
C ASN A 835 -10.53 21.69 22.00
N LEU A 836 -9.80 22.50 22.74
CA LEU A 836 -10.29 23.31 23.84
C LEU A 836 -10.68 24.72 23.36
N PRO A 837 -11.49 25.46 24.14
CA PRO A 837 -11.74 26.87 23.88
C PRO A 837 -10.46 27.70 23.76
N LEU A 838 -10.57 28.89 23.17
CA LEU A 838 -9.44 29.82 22.96
C LEU A 838 -8.32 29.29 22.03
N GLY A 839 -8.61 28.26 21.24
CA GLY A 839 -7.69 27.75 20.22
C GLY A 839 -6.57 26.85 20.77
N PHE A 840 -6.74 26.30 21.97
CA PHE A 840 -5.84 25.29 22.54
C PHE A 840 -6.20 23.90 22.02
N MET A 841 -5.20 23.05 21.83
CA MET A 841 -5.35 21.66 21.44
C MET A 841 -4.42 20.78 22.27
N ILE A 842 -4.91 19.64 22.74
CA ILE A 842 -4.14 18.64 23.48
C ILE A 842 -4.23 17.33 22.71
N GLY A 843 -3.09 16.72 22.42
CA GLY A 843 -3.01 15.43 21.74
C GLY A 843 -2.18 14.43 22.54
N SER A 844 -2.60 13.16 22.54
CA SER A 844 -1.91 12.04 23.13
C SER A 844 -1.93 10.85 22.17
N ASP A 845 -0.77 10.27 21.90
CA ASP A 845 -0.56 9.06 21.10
C ASP A 845 0.14 8.03 21.98
N VAL A 846 -0.53 6.90 22.22
CA VAL A 846 0.01 5.79 23.02
C VAL A 846 0.06 4.55 22.15
N THR A 847 1.20 3.88 22.14
CA THR A 847 1.37 2.61 21.43
C THR A 847 2.04 1.60 22.33
N CYS A 848 1.38 0.48 22.53
CA CYS A 848 1.87 -0.61 23.33
C CYS A 848 2.04 -1.86 22.47
N THR A 849 3.28 -2.32 22.34
CA THR A 849 3.62 -3.56 21.66
C THR A 849 4.02 -4.61 22.69
N LEU A 850 3.40 -5.78 22.65
CA LEU A 850 3.70 -6.90 23.54
C LEU A 850 4.00 -8.15 22.73
N ASN A 851 5.14 -8.78 23.03
CA ASN A 851 5.51 -10.05 22.42
C ASN A 851 5.39 -11.16 23.46
N ARG A 852 4.68 -12.25 23.16
CA ARG A 852 4.43 -13.39 24.07
C ARG A 852 4.66 -14.72 23.36
N GLY A 853 5.05 -15.75 24.11
CA GLY A 853 5.38 -17.07 23.55
C GLY A 853 6.77 -17.18 22.93
N ARG A 854 7.62 -16.15 23.10
CA ARG A 854 9.04 -16.20 22.72
C ARG A 854 9.87 -16.83 23.86
N THR A 855 11.06 -17.34 23.53
CA THR A 855 11.97 -17.89 24.56
C THR A 855 12.35 -16.84 25.61
N ALA A 856 12.78 -17.29 26.80
CA ALA A 856 13.06 -16.45 27.96
C ALA A 856 13.99 -15.27 27.62
N GLY A 857 13.64 -14.06 28.10
CA GLY A 857 14.36 -12.80 27.84
C GLY A 857 13.80 -11.92 26.71
N TYR A 858 12.91 -12.45 25.86
CA TYR A 858 12.43 -11.76 24.65
C TYR A 858 10.91 -11.53 24.60
N ASN A 859 10.20 -11.85 25.68
CA ASN A 859 8.82 -11.42 25.90
C ASN A 859 8.78 -9.97 26.36
N LEU A 860 9.17 -9.08 25.45
CA LEU A 860 9.28 -7.65 25.74
C LEU A 860 7.91 -6.98 25.68
N THR A 861 7.77 -5.94 26.48
CA THR A 861 6.65 -5.01 26.45
C THR A 861 7.27 -3.63 26.23
N SER A 862 6.82 -2.93 25.20
CA SER A 862 7.32 -1.61 24.81
C SER A 862 6.12 -0.68 24.68
N THR A 863 6.07 0.35 25.52
CA THR A 863 5.00 1.35 25.48
C THR A 863 5.60 2.71 25.16
N MET A 864 5.29 3.22 23.97
CA MET A 864 5.64 4.57 23.54
C MET A 864 4.46 5.49 23.82
N TRP A 865 4.69 6.56 24.57
CA TRP A 865 3.69 7.60 24.84
C TRP A 865 4.22 8.95 24.38
N ASN A 866 3.55 9.53 23.40
CA ASN A 866 3.79 10.89 22.91
C ASN A 866 2.64 11.78 23.36
N ALA A 867 2.95 12.99 23.82
CA ALA A 867 1.93 13.98 24.18
C ALA A 867 2.30 15.36 23.64
N ASN A 868 1.29 16.15 23.30
CA ASN A 868 1.51 17.51 22.83
C ASN A 868 0.41 18.47 23.29
N VAL A 869 0.81 19.72 23.46
CA VAL A 869 -0.09 20.86 23.67
C VAL A 869 0.24 21.88 22.59
N SER A 870 -0.78 22.37 21.90
CA SER A 870 -0.63 23.39 20.87
C SER A 870 -1.67 24.50 21.00
N LYS A 871 -1.34 25.67 20.46
CA LYS A 871 -2.19 26.86 20.50
C LYS A 871 -2.11 27.58 19.17
N TYR A 872 -3.25 27.93 18.59
CA TYR A 872 -3.28 28.86 17.47
C TYR A 872 -2.94 30.27 17.93
N VAL A 873 -2.08 30.92 17.17
CA VAL A 873 -1.63 32.29 17.34
C VAL A 873 -2.17 33.10 16.16
N PHE A 874 -2.50 34.36 16.41
CA PHE A 874 -3.17 35.32 15.50
C PHE A 874 -4.70 35.16 15.36
N PRO A 875 -5.45 36.26 15.14
CA PRO A 875 -6.91 36.23 15.03
C PRO A 875 -7.46 35.33 13.91
N LYS A 876 -6.70 35.14 12.83
CA LYS A 876 -7.06 34.29 11.68
C LYS A 876 -6.59 32.84 11.81
N LYS A 877 -6.08 32.41 12.98
CA LYS A 877 -5.49 31.09 13.23
C LYS A 877 -4.39 30.71 12.21
N GLN A 878 -3.58 31.70 11.83
CA GLN A 878 -2.52 31.55 10.82
C GLN A 878 -1.18 31.10 11.41
N GLY A 879 -1.02 31.11 12.72
CA GLY A 879 0.15 30.60 13.42
C GLY A 879 -0.25 29.51 14.40
N MET A 880 0.64 28.58 14.69
CA MET A 880 0.46 27.56 15.72
C MET A 880 1.78 27.33 16.44
N ILE A 881 1.76 27.44 17.77
CA ILE A 881 2.87 27.00 18.63
C ILE A 881 2.49 25.64 19.18
N LYS A 882 3.39 24.66 19.10
CA LYS A 882 3.20 23.31 19.62
C LYS A 882 4.41 22.90 20.47
N ILE A 883 4.13 22.45 21.69
CA ILE A 883 5.09 21.81 22.59
C ILE A 883 4.76 20.32 22.60
N GLN A 884 5.75 19.46 22.37
CA GLN A 884 5.57 18.02 22.26
C GLN A 884 6.66 17.27 23.03
N GLY A 885 6.25 16.29 23.83
CA GLY A 885 7.13 15.29 24.43
C GLY A 885 7.00 13.97 23.68
N PHE A 886 8.13 13.39 23.32
CA PHE A 886 8.22 12.10 22.65
C PHE A 886 8.73 11.04 23.63
N ASP A 887 8.18 9.83 23.56
CA ASP A 887 8.50 8.69 24.44
C ASP A 887 8.59 9.07 25.93
N LEU A 888 7.50 9.61 26.49
CA LEU A 888 7.41 10.06 27.88
C LEU A 888 7.74 8.96 28.90
N LEU A 889 7.62 7.68 28.55
CA LEU A 889 7.89 6.55 29.42
C LEU A 889 9.32 5.99 29.31
N ARG A 890 10.10 6.38 28.29
CA ARG A 890 11.45 5.83 28.01
C ARG A 890 11.47 4.30 27.85
N GLN A 891 10.43 3.73 27.26
CA GLN A 891 10.27 2.28 27.15
C GLN A 891 10.43 1.77 25.72
N TYR A 892 10.64 2.65 24.74
CA TYR A 892 10.76 2.22 23.36
C TYR A 892 12.09 1.50 23.13
N VAL A 893 12.01 0.22 22.74
CA VAL A 893 13.17 -0.60 22.32
C VAL A 893 12.85 -1.30 21.01
N SER A 894 13.77 -1.24 20.04
CA SER A 894 13.68 -2.03 18.82
C SER A 894 14.39 -3.38 19.01
N VAL A 895 13.61 -4.45 19.10
CA VAL A 895 14.10 -5.83 19.17
C VAL A 895 13.37 -6.67 18.12
N SER A 896 14.16 -7.36 17.29
CA SER A 896 13.69 -8.33 16.31
C SER A 896 14.26 -9.71 16.63
N ARG A 897 13.47 -10.76 16.40
CA ARG A 897 13.93 -12.14 16.42
C ARG A 897 13.57 -12.80 15.11
N ASP A 898 14.55 -13.40 14.45
CA ASP A 898 14.32 -14.29 13.32
C ASP A 898 14.53 -15.74 13.76
N VAL A 899 13.61 -16.62 13.37
CA VAL A 899 13.74 -18.06 13.60
C VAL A 899 13.78 -18.77 12.26
N SER A 900 14.94 -19.33 11.99
CA SER A 900 15.26 -20.09 10.79
C SER A 900 15.30 -21.59 11.04
N ASP A 901 15.49 -22.36 9.97
CA ASP A 901 15.42 -23.81 10.00
C ASP A 901 16.57 -24.43 10.81
N ASN A 902 17.65 -23.69 11.02
CA ASN A 902 18.82 -24.13 11.79
C ASN A 902 19.39 -23.05 12.70
N TYR A 903 18.71 -21.92 12.94
CA TYR A 903 19.17 -20.93 13.92
C TYR A 903 18.04 -20.07 14.48
N ILE A 904 18.26 -19.53 15.67
CA ILE A 904 17.50 -18.42 16.25
C ILE A 904 18.44 -17.22 16.30
N GLU A 905 18.02 -16.07 15.75
CA GLU A 905 18.78 -14.83 15.78
C GLU A 905 17.98 -13.72 16.44
N ASP A 906 18.63 -12.99 17.34
CA ASP A 906 18.11 -11.84 18.05
C ASP A 906 18.92 -10.61 17.68
N VAL A 907 18.22 -9.54 17.32
CA VAL A 907 18.83 -8.26 16.95
C VAL A 907 18.19 -7.15 17.77
N ARG A 908 18.99 -6.43 18.54
CA ARG A 908 18.61 -5.19 19.22
C ARG A 908 19.23 -4.01 18.48
N SER A 909 18.42 -2.99 18.19
CA SER A 909 18.88 -1.77 17.49
C SER A 909 18.66 -0.52 18.33
N ASN A 910 19.47 0.52 18.09
CA ASN A 910 19.20 1.85 18.64
C ASN A 910 17.93 2.47 18.04
N VAL A 911 17.26 3.28 18.86
CA VAL A 911 16.04 4.01 18.52
C VAL A 911 16.12 5.42 19.08
N LEU A 912 15.30 6.33 18.55
CA LEU A 912 15.09 7.64 19.17
C LEU A 912 14.46 7.44 20.56
N GLN A 913 15.18 7.91 21.59
CA GLN A 913 14.72 7.93 22.97
C GLN A 913 13.93 9.21 23.26
N GLN A 914 13.54 9.42 24.52
CA GLN A 914 12.77 10.59 24.95
C GLN A 914 13.45 11.93 24.58
N TYR A 915 12.67 12.83 23.98
CA TYR A 915 13.05 14.23 23.77
C TYR A 915 11.83 15.14 23.81
N PHE A 916 12.04 16.43 24.06
CA PHE A 916 11.01 17.46 24.05
C PHE A 916 11.28 18.46 22.94
N MET A 917 10.25 18.91 22.23
CA MET A 917 10.38 19.83 21.11
C MET A 917 9.35 20.95 21.20
N ILE A 918 9.79 22.17 20.93
CA ILE A 918 8.92 23.31 20.63
C ILE A 918 8.94 23.55 19.12
N SER A 919 7.78 23.83 18.54
CA SER A 919 7.64 24.11 17.12
C SER A 919 6.66 25.24 16.85
N PHE A 920 6.94 26.00 15.81
CA PHE A 920 6.07 27.04 15.26
C PHE A 920 5.70 26.67 13.83
N THR A 921 4.42 26.74 13.50
CA THR A 921 3.90 26.53 12.14
C THR A 921 3.09 27.75 11.71
N TYR A 922 3.38 28.27 10.53
CA TYR A 922 2.65 29.34 9.88
C TYR A 922 1.88 28.79 8.67
N PHE A 923 0.59 29.09 8.56
CA PHE A 923 -0.30 28.66 7.49
C PHE A 923 -0.58 29.81 6.51
N LEU A 924 -0.14 29.64 5.27
CA LEU A 924 -0.39 30.55 4.17
C LEU A 924 -1.69 30.12 3.48
N ASN A 925 -2.71 30.99 3.47
CA ASN A 925 -3.98 30.72 2.78
C ASN A 925 -4.46 32.02 2.11
N LYS A 926 -4.09 32.23 0.84
CA LYS A 926 -4.52 33.38 0.03
C LYS A 926 -5.22 32.88 -1.24
N PHE A 927 -6.55 32.87 -1.20
CA PHE A 927 -7.37 32.50 -2.35
C PHE A 927 -7.91 33.75 -3.05
N GLY A 928 -7.83 33.76 -4.38
CA GLY A 928 -8.34 34.83 -5.22
C GLY A 928 -9.81 34.59 -5.56
N GLY A 929 -10.70 35.20 -4.79
CA GLY A 929 -12.13 35.25 -5.07
C GLY A 929 -12.74 36.42 -4.32
N ASN A 930 -13.39 37.33 -5.03
CA ASN A 930 -14.08 38.48 -4.46
C ASN A 930 -14.97 38.06 -3.29
N ASN A 931 -14.69 38.58 -2.10
CA ASN A 931 -15.66 38.76 -1.03
C ASN A 931 -16.73 39.74 -1.54
N LYS A 932 -17.67 39.29 -2.38
CA LYS A 932 -19.00 39.90 -2.35
C LYS A 932 -19.67 39.31 -1.13
N GLY A 933 -19.58 40.07 -0.03
CA GLY A 933 -20.22 39.75 1.22
C GLY A 933 -21.70 39.48 0.97
N ASN A 934 -22.12 38.27 1.33
CA ASN A 934 -23.51 37.97 1.59
C ASN A 934 -23.85 38.67 2.92
N ASN A 935 -24.00 39.99 2.89
CA ASN A 935 -24.59 40.73 4.00
C ASN A 935 -26.08 40.43 3.93
N GLY A 936 -26.48 39.44 4.72
CA GLY A 936 -27.87 39.20 5.06
C GLY A 936 -28.51 40.50 5.56
N GLU A 937 -29.73 40.71 5.08
CA GLU A 937 -30.68 41.72 5.48
C GLU A 937 -30.59 42.00 6.98
N ARG A 938 -30.17 43.22 7.33
CA ARG A 938 -30.41 43.77 8.66
C ARG A 938 -31.61 44.70 8.57
N GLY A 939 -32.61 44.33 9.36
CA GLY A 939 -33.95 44.89 9.32
C GLY A 939 -34.06 46.36 9.71
N MET A 940 -35.26 46.84 9.42
CA MET A 940 -35.81 48.10 9.87
C MET A 940 -35.50 48.36 11.35
N ARG A 941 -34.89 49.51 11.64
CA ARG A 941 -35.13 50.22 12.88
C ARG A 941 -35.51 51.65 12.56
N MET A 942 -36.72 52.00 12.96
CA MET A 942 -37.19 53.37 13.11
C MET A 942 -36.26 54.13 14.05
N MET A 943 -35.88 55.35 13.68
CA MET A 943 -35.77 56.48 14.62
C MET A 943 -35.75 57.81 13.84
N MET A 944 -36.43 58.79 14.43
CA MET A 944 -36.71 60.15 13.98
C MET A 944 -35.47 60.98 13.57
N GLY A 945 -35.68 62.00 12.72
CA GLY A 945 -34.68 62.92 12.14
C GLY A 945 -34.05 63.95 13.12
N PRO A 946 -33.58 65.16 12.69
CA PRO A 946 -33.83 65.84 11.40
C PRO A 946 -32.63 66.57 10.71
N ARG A 947 -32.85 66.89 9.42
CA ARG A 947 -32.42 68.08 8.64
C ARG A 947 -30.94 68.35 8.26
N GLY A 948 -30.78 68.73 6.98
CA GLY A 948 -29.66 69.43 6.34
C GLY A 948 -28.91 68.51 5.35
N GLY A 949 -28.78 68.74 4.04
CA GLY A 949 -28.89 69.92 3.17
C GLY A 949 -27.68 69.89 2.21
N GLN A 950 -27.91 70.11 0.90
CA GLN A 950 -26.93 70.13 -0.23
C GLN A 950 -26.39 68.73 -0.67
N GLY A 951 -26.40 68.30 -1.93
CA GLY A 951 -26.13 68.96 -3.22
C GLY A 951 -24.82 68.33 -3.75
N GLY A 952 -24.77 67.43 -4.73
CA GLY A 952 -24.98 67.66 -6.16
C GLY A 952 -24.24 66.61 -7.03
N PHE A 953 -24.82 66.36 -8.21
CA PHE A 953 -24.23 66.05 -9.53
C PHE A 953 -23.10 65.01 -9.77
N ARG A 954 -23.44 64.07 -10.70
CA ARG A 954 -22.68 63.53 -11.88
C ARG A 954 -21.28 62.89 -11.62
N THR A 955 -20.82 61.82 -12.27
CA THR A 955 -20.94 61.43 -13.68
C THR A 955 -20.52 59.95 -13.87
N GLN A 956 -20.91 59.38 -15.00
CA GLN A 956 -20.66 58.02 -15.50
C GLN A 956 -19.21 57.81 -16.03
N GLN A 957 -18.96 56.54 -16.41
CA GLN A 957 -17.96 56.00 -17.38
C GLN A 957 -16.56 55.72 -16.79
N PHE A 958 -15.93 54.55 -16.93
CA PHE A 958 -16.06 53.39 -17.84
C PHE A 958 -15.96 52.05 -17.09
#